data_AF-A0A1B0EUR5-F1
#
_entry.id   AF-A0A1B0EUR5-F1
#
_cell.length_a   1.000
_cell.length_b   1.000
_cell.length_c   1.000
_cell.angle_alpha   90.00
_cell.angle_beta   90.00
_cell.angle_gamma   90.00
#
_symmetry.space_group_name_H-M   'P 1'
#
loop_
_entity.id
_entity.type
_entity.pdbx_description
1 polymer ?
#
loop_
_entity_poly.entity_id
_entity_poly.type
_entity_poly.pdbx_seq_one_letter_code
_entity_poly.pdbx_strand_id
1 'polypeptide(L)'
;MSDDEEILFTRPTKTIHYGSLERQSNLLDIQSSSGDDKDLKVKELGQIHTSNEYFDLENEISKDKAALLEEFERRKKARQINVSTDDVEVKKNLRQLNEPICLFGEGPAERRNRLRELLASLGENAITQKIAEEEERKQLQKEQESTWYHEGPESLRVARIWIAHYSLPRAKQRLQTAKELLSVPSATKASRMVELQKKLQSLVPVCSQVGDTRPVSHCCFNGDSNLLLTASWSGVCKLWSIPDCELVQNFRGHACQVGGVAFRNNVPRDAMNEVAMASGAADGTVKLWAFGNEESIADITGHIPHRVSRLTFHPSGRFLGTACYDASWRLWDLEQKQEVLHQEGHAKAVHCIAFQDDGSVCVTGGLDAFGRVWDLRTGRCIMFLEGHLKAIFGVDFSPNGFQMATASEDNTCKIWDLRRRQPIYTIPAHTNLLSDVKYQKNSGDFLVTASYDNTAKIWSNRTWQPLKTLSGHDNVSPPHFQNKNIAGENHMEKENKNKIEMEAFENDNFSAIDFINSAYTANEYENKEDFVSSLVSELQIYVQDVSAVLEDTSQEVIGNMPKIVKDMDNLRQEAATLQRKMREIHVEIAQVQDSGSCLANLERLDTLKTKLQIAKQGLQESDGWGRLTSELEDLLERNDILGGCEKLSILQKSLIAQMNLPGQNEREMHVEEAKNKLEALASPQVVKCFSIGDATEASKYVDMFGKMDRLPQLKQYYRTVQKTGLQGQWQEIVDLAENSSDVRFLREFYHHLLEHFQKQVSSMTADTLNSLQPTREVAITNFLKRHTDKLEAISEFSAANQFFGVTLQKYLQNSGSTLPKEKLAALSKAIYDYFQVFIIQYGALEQNLLSSHLVTLGLGNQVVALETVRSLGNCNAKVIQAASNALQRCETITQNCAIGPLVTVLNLFFREYLDKYKKAQKQLDATRNVPNVNFLQICTTLLQHLGDFILQVSTFEEEVTEKLLATYEQMCRQESSSFQYKVLRKQDVSELKKMKNIVNERHAQGGENALNVWSLFAGLLEVVKPICAEIHDTTLASVFAPIEVHLRNIEPTDLSSSSSDLPDYSFAPQEYITQVGQYLMTLPQHLEPFLLSPSDTLRRSLEIADEKYSQSSTCGDVLLSLIAEECCALYMENIYKIGSLSNTAAKQLATDIEYLASVFDELLGLKLGSQIQQVAILLRASPEKYLSLSAGCDPKLVTTIRQMRNIISSE
;
A
#
# COMPACT_ATOMS: atom_id res chain seq x y z
N MET A 1 48.96 -12.29 37.62
CA MET A 1 47.97 -13.12 36.90
C MET A 1 46.89 -12.14 36.48
N SER A 2 47.24 -11.41 35.43
CA SER A 2 46.71 -10.11 35.07
C SER A 2 46.68 -10.05 33.54
N ASP A 3 45.66 -9.38 33.02
CA ASP A 3 45.65 -8.58 31.78
C ASP A 3 45.71 -9.37 30.45
N ASP A 4 45.13 -8.97 29.31
CA ASP A 4 44.16 -7.95 28.92
C ASP A 4 43.91 -8.15 27.40
N GLU A 5 42.84 -7.52 26.89
CA GLU A 5 42.70 -6.97 25.52
C GLU A 5 42.45 -7.92 24.31
N GLU A 6 41.17 -7.95 23.89
CA GLU A 6 40.75 -8.23 22.51
C GLU A 6 41.05 -7.03 21.59
N ILE A 7 41.88 -7.25 20.58
CA ILE A 7 42.29 -6.25 19.58
C ILE A 7 41.19 -6.07 18.53
N LEU A 8 40.57 -4.88 18.54
CA LEU A 8 39.73 -4.34 17.47
C LEU A 8 40.58 -3.93 16.25
N PHE A 9 40.38 -4.58 15.10
CA PHE A 9 40.89 -4.08 13.81
C PHE A 9 40.10 -2.83 13.39
N THR A 10 40.65 -1.65 13.65
CA THR A 10 40.20 -0.40 13.03
C THR A 10 40.99 -0.16 11.75
N ARG A 11 40.30 0.02 10.61
CA ARG A 11 40.92 0.54 9.38
C ARG A 11 41.27 2.02 9.62
N PRO A 12 42.47 2.50 9.28
CA PRO A 12 42.78 3.92 9.41
C PRO A 12 41.97 4.71 8.38
N THR A 13 41.12 5.61 8.86
CA THR A 13 40.52 6.67 8.06
C THR A 13 41.63 7.62 7.62
N LYS A 14 41.88 7.72 6.31
CA LYS A 14 42.71 8.79 5.75
C LYS A 14 41.97 10.12 5.99
N THR A 15 42.45 10.87 6.97
CA THR A 15 42.16 12.30 7.11
C THR A 15 42.69 13.03 5.87
N ILE A 16 41.78 13.54 5.04
CA ILE A 16 42.13 14.42 3.93
C ILE A 16 42.42 15.80 4.54
N HIS A 17 43.70 16.18 4.55
CA HIS A 17 44.11 17.54 4.84
C HIS A 17 43.72 18.44 3.66
N TYR A 18 42.83 19.41 3.88
CA TYR A 18 42.67 20.53 2.96
C TYR A 18 43.85 21.50 3.16
N GLY A 19 44.91 21.28 2.38
CA GLY A 19 46.00 22.24 2.23
C GLY A 19 45.68 23.24 1.12
N SER A 20 45.55 24.51 1.48
CA SER A 20 45.44 25.63 0.55
C SER A 20 46.66 25.71 -0.36
N LEU A 21 46.43 25.55 -1.67
CA LEU A 21 47.43 25.52 -2.74
C LEU A 21 47.86 26.95 -3.14
N GLU A 22 48.34 27.75 -2.17
CA GLU A 22 48.66 29.17 -2.36
C GLU A 22 50.15 29.50 -2.14
N ARG A 23 51.05 28.52 -2.27
CA ARG A 23 52.50 28.74 -2.07
C ARG A 23 53.44 28.24 -3.17
N GLN A 24 52.95 27.86 -4.34
CA GLN A 24 53.81 27.49 -5.48
C GLN A 24 53.64 28.37 -6.74
N SER A 25 52.80 29.40 -6.70
CA SER A 25 52.56 30.30 -7.83
C SER A 25 53.18 31.69 -7.62
N ASN A 26 54.47 31.76 -7.25
CA ASN A 26 55.14 33.05 -7.05
C ASN A 26 56.61 33.10 -7.47
N LEU A 27 57.03 32.30 -8.46
CA LEU A 27 58.42 32.37 -8.95
C LEU A 27 58.64 32.20 -10.46
N LEU A 28 57.62 32.42 -11.31
CA LEU A 28 57.80 32.37 -12.78
C LEU A 28 57.02 33.46 -13.52
N ASP A 29 57.10 34.72 -13.04
CA ASP A 29 56.76 35.88 -13.89
C ASP A 29 57.38 37.18 -13.35
N ILE A 30 58.71 37.25 -13.32
CA ILE A 30 59.43 38.54 -13.37
C ILE A 30 60.63 38.40 -14.30
N GLN A 31 60.50 39.09 -15.43
CA GLN A 31 61.55 39.67 -16.29
C GLN A 31 62.19 38.77 -17.36
N SER A 32 61.57 38.83 -18.53
CA SER A 32 62.30 39.15 -19.76
C SER A 32 62.94 40.54 -19.65
N SER A 33 64.26 40.60 -19.41
CA SER A 33 65.24 41.39 -20.18
C SER A 33 66.49 41.72 -19.36
N SER A 34 67.63 41.63 -20.05
CA SER A 34 68.97 42.19 -19.78
C SER A 34 69.95 41.40 -18.89
N GLY A 35 71.02 40.91 -19.54
CA GLY A 35 72.40 41.35 -19.27
C GLY A 35 73.20 40.65 -18.17
N ASP A 36 74.16 39.82 -18.64
CA ASP A 36 75.56 39.73 -18.22
C ASP A 36 76.02 39.23 -16.83
N ASP A 37 77.09 38.42 -16.95
CA ASP A 37 78.27 38.25 -16.09
C ASP A 37 78.21 37.51 -14.75
N LYS A 38 78.80 36.31 -14.81
CA LYS A 38 80.01 35.86 -14.09
C LYS A 38 80.28 36.34 -12.66
N ASP A 39 80.68 35.33 -11.87
CA ASP A 39 81.86 35.25 -11.01
C ASP A 39 81.67 35.09 -9.48
N LEU A 40 82.06 33.88 -9.06
CA LEU A 40 83.13 33.60 -8.10
C LEU A 40 82.83 33.37 -6.60
N LYS A 41 83.29 32.16 -6.21
CA LYS A 41 84.06 31.74 -5.02
C LYS A 41 83.28 31.27 -3.78
N VAL A 42 83.53 30.03 -3.37
CA VAL A 42 84.57 29.69 -2.35
C VAL A 42 84.86 28.17 -2.31
N LYS A 43 86.17 27.88 -2.29
CA LYS A 43 86.95 26.66 -1.95
C LYS A 43 86.63 26.06 -0.56
N GLU A 44 86.93 24.84 -0.11
CA GLU A 44 87.54 23.56 -0.57
C GLU A 44 87.65 22.67 0.72
N LEU A 45 87.97 21.37 0.58
CA LEU A 45 88.37 20.35 1.59
C LEU A 45 87.23 19.51 2.23
N GLY A 46 87.22 18.17 2.25
CA GLY A 46 88.20 17.16 1.85
C GLY A 46 87.58 15.74 1.89
N GLN A 47 88.32 14.77 1.35
CA GLN A 47 88.03 13.33 1.14
C GLN A 47 87.54 12.59 2.42
N ILE A 48 86.90 11.41 2.44
CA ILE A 48 87.25 10.09 1.88
C ILE A 48 86.01 9.16 2.03
N HIS A 49 85.64 8.38 0.99
CA HIS A 49 85.47 6.91 1.00
C HIS A 49 84.58 6.43 -0.17
N THR A 50 85.23 5.69 -1.06
CA THR A 50 84.68 4.95 -2.19
C THR A 50 84.03 3.64 -1.71
N SER A 51 82.74 3.41 -2.04
CA SER A 51 82.27 2.10 -2.57
C SER A 51 80.77 2.09 -2.91
N ASN A 52 80.47 1.75 -4.17
CA ASN A 52 79.20 1.22 -4.69
C ASN A 52 77.95 2.12 -4.80
N GLU A 53 78.00 3.21 -5.58
CA GLU A 53 76.78 3.92 -6.01
C GLU A 53 76.47 3.83 -7.52
N TYR A 54 77.29 3.11 -8.30
CA TYR A 54 77.11 3.08 -9.77
C TYR A 54 76.07 2.08 -10.29
N PHE A 55 75.54 1.18 -9.45
CA PHE A 55 74.56 0.16 -9.86
C PHE A 55 73.10 0.51 -9.54
N ASP A 56 72.84 1.51 -8.69
CA ASP A 56 71.48 1.94 -8.36
C ASP A 56 70.96 3.03 -9.31
N LEU A 57 71.84 3.92 -9.79
CA LEU A 57 71.50 4.94 -10.80
C LEU A 57 71.09 4.33 -12.15
N GLU A 58 71.73 3.26 -12.63
CA GLU A 58 71.32 2.61 -13.89
C GLU A 58 69.98 1.87 -13.77
N ASN A 59 69.67 1.31 -12.61
CA ASN A 59 68.38 0.66 -12.34
C ASN A 59 67.25 1.67 -12.12
N GLU A 60 67.51 2.83 -11.51
CA GLU A 60 66.56 3.94 -11.44
C GLU A 60 66.36 4.61 -12.80
N ILE A 61 67.43 4.85 -13.58
CA ILE A 61 67.32 5.35 -14.96
C ILE A 61 66.58 4.35 -15.85
N SER A 62 66.74 3.04 -15.62
CA SER A 62 65.98 2.01 -16.34
C SER A 62 64.51 1.95 -15.93
N LYS A 63 64.19 2.20 -14.66
CA LYS A 63 62.81 2.33 -14.17
C LYS A 63 62.15 3.61 -14.68
N ASP A 64 62.86 4.72 -14.71
CA ASP A 64 62.38 6.00 -15.23
C ASP A 64 62.17 5.94 -16.75
N LYS A 65 63.08 5.28 -17.48
CA LYS A 65 62.87 5.00 -18.91
C LYS A 65 61.70 4.06 -19.15
N ALA A 66 61.51 3.05 -18.31
CA ALA A 66 60.37 2.14 -18.40
C ALA A 66 59.05 2.87 -18.08
N ALA A 67 59.03 3.72 -17.06
CA ALA A 67 57.87 4.55 -16.70
C ALA A 67 57.53 5.56 -17.80
N LEU A 68 58.53 6.21 -18.39
CA LEU A 68 58.33 7.11 -19.54
C LEU A 68 57.80 6.35 -20.76
N LEU A 69 58.35 5.18 -21.07
CA LEU A 69 57.82 4.32 -22.14
C LEU A 69 56.37 3.91 -21.87
N GLU A 70 56.04 3.57 -20.63
CA GLU A 70 54.68 3.22 -20.22
C GLU A 70 53.73 4.43 -20.34
N GLU A 71 54.16 5.64 -19.97
CA GLU A 71 53.39 6.88 -20.18
C GLU A 71 53.18 7.19 -21.67
N PHE A 72 54.21 6.99 -22.51
CA PHE A 72 54.09 7.15 -23.96
C PHE A 72 53.10 6.14 -24.55
N GLU A 73 53.14 4.88 -24.11
CA GLU A 73 52.19 3.85 -24.51
C GLU A 73 50.77 4.16 -24.02
N ARG A 74 50.60 4.66 -22.79
CA ARG A 74 49.30 5.11 -22.26
C ARG A 74 48.72 6.27 -23.07
N ARG A 75 49.52 7.29 -23.38
CA ARG A 75 49.09 8.41 -24.25
C ARG A 75 48.81 7.99 -25.68
N LYS A 76 49.51 6.95 -26.18
CA LYS A 76 49.24 6.37 -27.49
C LYS A 76 47.90 5.62 -27.49
N LYS A 77 47.62 4.82 -26.46
CA LYS A 77 46.33 4.13 -26.26
C LYS A 77 45.18 5.13 -26.04
N ALA A 78 45.36 6.18 -25.23
CA ALA A 78 44.35 7.21 -24.99
C ALA A 78 43.93 7.97 -26.26
N ARG A 79 44.83 8.11 -27.25
CA ARG A 79 44.52 8.70 -28.56
C ARG A 79 43.76 7.77 -29.50
N GLN A 80 43.82 6.46 -29.26
CA GLN A 80 43.12 5.45 -30.06
C GLN A 80 41.69 5.21 -29.53
N ILE A 81 41.43 5.48 -28.25
CA ILE A 81 40.13 5.30 -27.61
C ILE A 81 39.17 6.42 -28.01
N ASN A 82 38.07 6.04 -28.66
CA ASN A 82 37.02 6.96 -29.04
C ASN A 82 36.01 7.14 -27.90
N VAL A 83 35.96 8.36 -27.35
CA VAL A 83 34.98 8.77 -26.33
C VAL A 83 34.00 9.75 -26.93
N SER A 84 32.72 9.66 -26.56
CA SER A 84 31.63 10.55 -26.98
C SER A 84 31.98 12.04 -26.84
N THR A 85 31.41 12.87 -27.72
CA THR A 85 31.49 14.34 -27.66
C THR A 85 30.55 14.94 -26.62
N ASP A 86 29.56 14.18 -26.17
CA ASP A 86 28.48 14.70 -25.35
C ASP A 86 28.89 14.74 -23.87
N ASP A 87 28.94 15.94 -23.30
CA ASP A 87 29.43 16.16 -21.93
C ASP A 87 28.58 15.44 -20.88
N VAL A 88 27.29 15.23 -21.13
CA VAL A 88 26.39 14.48 -20.24
C VAL A 88 26.80 13.00 -20.17
N GLU A 89 27.15 12.40 -21.31
CA GLU A 89 27.63 11.02 -21.37
C GLU A 89 29.02 10.88 -20.73
N VAL A 90 29.91 11.84 -20.98
CA VAL A 90 31.23 11.89 -20.34
C VAL A 90 31.10 11.96 -18.81
N LYS A 91 30.21 12.82 -18.30
CA LYS A 91 29.89 12.93 -16.86
C LYS A 91 29.29 11.64 -16.30
N LYS A 92 28.43 10.96 -17.06
CA LYS A 92 27.83 9.67 -16.68
C LYS A 92 28.90 8.57 -16.59
N ASN A 93 29.79 8.49 -17.58
CA ASN A 93 30.88 7.51 -17.62
C ASN A 93 31.89 7.74 -16.48
N LEU A 94 32.22 9.00 -16.18
CA LEU A 94 33.06 9.34 -15.02
C LEU A 94 32.39 8.96 -13.70
N ARG A 95 31.08 9.19 -13.56
CA ARG A 95 30.30 8.73 -12.40
C ARG A 95 30.33 7.22 -12.26
N GLN A 96 30.20 6.47 -13.36
CA GLN A 96 30.27 5.00 -13.36
C GLN A 96 31.66 4.48 -12.96
N LEU A 97 32.73 5.21 -13.28
CA LEU A 97 34.08 4.87 -12.84
C LEU A 97 34.35 5.22 -11.37
N ASN A 98 33.42 5.92 -10.69
CA ASN A 98 33.56 6.55 -9.37
C ASN A 98 34.63 7.66 -9.32
N GLU A 99 34.85 8.32 -10.44
CA GLU A 99 35.73 9.49 -10.55
C GLU A 99 34.92 10.79 -10.39
N PRO A 100 35.53 11.88 -9.88
CA PRO A 100 34.84 13.15 -9.73
C PRO A 100 34.31 13.62 -11.09
N ILE A 101 33.02 13.98 -11.12
CA ILE A 101 32.29 14.32 -12.34
C ILE A 101 32.88 15.58 -13.00
N CYS A 102 33.26 16.56 -12.18
CA CYS A 102 33.95 17.77 -12.60
C CYS A 102 35.05 18.10 -11.58
N LEU A 103 36.23 18.46 -12.07
CA LEU A 103 37.25 19.13 -11.28
C LEU A 103 37.05 20.65 -11.32
N PHE A 104 37.57 21.35 -10.31
CA PHE A 104 37.46 22.80 -10.22
C PHE A 104 38.20 23.46 -11.40
N GLY A 105 37.50 24.30 -12.18
CA GLY A 105 38.04 24.95 -13.38
C GLY A 105 38.05 24.09 -14.66
N GLU A 106 37.61 22.82 -14.60
CA GLU A 106 37.70 21.88 -15.72
C GLU A 106 36.63 22.12 -16.79
N GLY A 107 37.07 22.37 -18.02
CA GLY A 107 36.19 22.50 -19.19
C GLY A 107 35.67 21.14 -19.70
N PRO A 108 34.60 21.10 -20.53
CA PRO A 108 34.10 19.85 -21.13
C PRO A 108 35.15 19.08 -21.95
N ALA A 109 36.05 19.78 -22.63
CA ALA A 109 37.13 19.15 -23.41
C ALA A 109 38.19 18.48 -22.52
N GLU A 110 38.57 19.14 -21.42
CA GLU A 110 39.52 18.61 -20.44
C GLU A 110 38.94 17.39 -19.71
N ARG A 111 37.65 17.46 -19.34
CA ARG A 111 36.91 16.34 -18.76
C ARG A 111 36.85 15.12 -19.68
N ARG A 112 36.62 15.35 -20.98
CA ARG A 112 36.63 14.30 -22.00
C ARG A 112 38.01 13.68 -22.17
N ASN A 113 39.06 14.50 -22.14
CA ASN A 113 40.44 14.02 -22.21
C ASN A 113 40.82 13.21 -20.96
N ARG A 114 40.38 13.64 -19.78
CA ARG A 114 40.56 12.86 -18.53
C ARG A 114 39.86 11.52 -18.59
N LEU A 115 38.63 11.46 -19.09
CA LEU A 115 37.94 10.18 -19.29
C LEU A 115 38.69 9.26 -20.28
N ARG A 116 39.27 9.82 -21.34
CA ARG A 116 40.11 9.05 -22.29
C ARG A 116 41.37 8.49 -21.63
N GLU A 117 42.05 9.29 -20.82
CA GLU A 117 43.25 8.85 -20.10
C GLU A 117 42.93 7.77 -19.06
N LEU A 118 41.80 7.91 -18.35
CA LEU A 118 41.31 6.91 -17.41
C LEU A 118 41.00 5.57 -18.11
N LEU A 119 40.30 5.60 -19.24
CA LEU A 119 40.00 4.39 -20.03
C LEU A 119 41.26 3.75 -20.63
N ALA A 120 42.27 4.55 -20.97
CA ALA A 120 43.55 4.03 -21.43
C ALA A 120 44.32 3.27 -20.32
N SER A 121 44.11 3.66 -19.07
CA SER A 121 44.74 3.01 -17.91
C SER A 121 43.97 1.78 -17.40
N LEU A 122 42.64 1.84 -17.38
CA LEU A 122 41.77 0.79 -16.83
C LEU A 122 41.29 -0.23 -17.88
N GLY A 123 41.39 0.10 -19.17
CA GLY A 123 40.90 -0.70 -20.30
C GLY A 123 39.52 -0.25 -20.79
N GLU A 124 39.23 -0.47 -22.08
CA GLU A 124 37.98 -0.01 -22.74
C GLU A 124 36.71 -0.63 -22.11
N ASN A 125 36.83 -1.82 -21.51
CA ASN A 125 35.73 -2.54 -20.86
C ASN A 125 35.54 -2.20 -19.37
N ALA A 126 36.31 -1.25 -18.81
CA ALA A 126 36.21 -0.91 -17.39
C ALA A 126 34.82 -0.37 -17.01
N ILE A 127 34.18 0.37 -17.91
CA ILE A 127 32.82 0.90 -17.70
C ILE A 127 31.80 -0.24 -17.70
N THR A 128 31.89 -1.17 -18.65
CA THR A 128 30.92 -2.28 -18.77
C THR A 128 31.05 -3.26 -17.60
N GLN A 129 32.25 -3.52 -17.12
CA GLN A 129 32.49 -4.32 -15.92
C GLN A 129 31.90 -3.66 -14.67
N LYS A 130 32.12 -2.35 -14.47
CA LYS A 130 31.54 -1.62 -13.33
C LYS A 130 30.01 -1.54 -13.38
N ILE A 131 29.42 -1.41 -14.57
CA ILE A 131 27.97 -1.46 -14.74
C ILE A 131 27.44 -2.85 -14.36
N ALA A 132 28.09 -3.93 -14.79
CA ALA A 132 27.71 -5.29 -14.43
C ALA A 132 27.81 -5.52 -12.90
N GLU A 133 28.89 -5.07 -12.26
CA GLU A 133 29.04 -5.15 -10.80
C GLU A 133 27.97 -4.34 -10.06
N GLU A 134 27.58 -3.17 -10.58
CA GLU A 134 26.53 -2.33 -9.99
C GLU A 134 25.13 -2.92 -10.21
N GLU A 135 24.88 -3.55 -11.35
CA GLU A 135 23.66 -4.29 -11.65
C GLU A 135 23.54 -5.53 -10.76
N GLU A 136 24.61 -6.31 -10.59
CA GLU A 136 24.65 -7.43 -9.64
C GLU A 136 24.36 -6.97 -8.21
N ARG A 137 24.97 -5.86 -7.76
CA ARG A 137 24.66 -5.27 -6.43
C ARG A 137 23.21 -4.84 -6.28
N LYS A 138 22.61 -4.24 -7.32
CA LYS A 138 21.20 -3.85 -7.32
C LYS A 138 20.28 -5.06 -7.32
N GLN A 139 20.67 -6.14 -7.99
CA GLN A 139 19.94 -7.40 -8.00
C GLN A 139 19.97 -8.05 -6.62
N LEU A 140 21.15 -8.09 -5.97
CA LEU A 140 21.31 -8.55 -4.59
C LEU A 140 20.52 -7.69 -3.58
N GLN A 141 20.43 -6.38 -3.76
CA GLN A 141 19.60 -5.51 -2.92
C GLN A 141 18.10 -5.75 -3.12
N LYS A 142 17.65 -5.95 -4.37
CA LYS A 142 16.24 -6.27 -4.66
C LYS A 142 15.82 -7.62 -4.09
N GLU A 143 16.73 -8.61 -4.06
CA GLU A 143 16.47 -9.89 -3.39
C GLU A 143 16.35 -9.74 -1.86
N GLN A 144 16.94 -8.68 -1.27
CA GLN A 144 16.87 -8.37 0.15
C GLN A 144 15.67 -7.51 0.56
N GLU A 145 14.89 -6.94 -0.37
CA GLU A 145 13.67 -6.15 -0.09
C GLU A 145 12.47 -7.00 0.38
N SER A 146 12.71 -8.10 1.10
CA SER A 146 11.67 -8.88 1.76
C SER A 146 11.44 -8.38 3.18
N THR A 147 10.17 -8.29 3.60
CA THR A 147 9.84 -7.97 4.99
C THR A 147 10.40 -9.04 5.92
N TRP A 148 11.46 -8.71 6.65
CA TRP A 148 12.10 -9.59 7.62
C TRP A 148 11.34 -9.55 8.96
N TYR A 149 11.08 -10.73 9.53
CA TYR A 149 10.43 -10.86 10.84
C TYR A 149 11.46 -11.35 11.86
N HIS A 150 11.59 -10.65 12.98
CA HIS A 150 12.37 -11.10 14.13
C HIS A 150 11.44 -11.73 15.18
N GLU A 151 11.94 -12.71 15.92
CA GLU A 151 11.26 -13.20 17.13
C GLU A 151 11.42 -12.16 18.25
N GLY A 152 10.30 -11.79 18.88
CA GLY A 152 10.29 -10.81 19.97
C GLY A 152 10.33 -11.48 21.35
N PRO A 153 10.71 -10.74 22.41
CA PRO A 153 10.71 -11.28 23.77
C PRO A 153 9.28 -11.58 24.24
N GLU A 154 9.16 -12.46 25.24
CA GLU A 154 7.86 -12.82 25.83
C GLU A 154 7.11 -11.61 26.40
N SER A 155 7.85 -10.61 26.91
CA SER A 155 7.31 -9.33 27.37
C SER A 155 6.52 -8.60 26.28
N LEU A 156 6.97 -8.68 25.02
CA LEU A 156 6.27 -8.11 23.87
C LEU A 156 4.96 -8.83 23.61
N ARG A 157 4.91 -10.15 23.76
CA ARG A 157 3.66 -10.91 23.61
C ARG A 157 2.64 -10.50 24.67
N VAL A 158 3.06 -10.41 25.94
CA VAL A 158 2.20 -9.98 27.05
C VAL A 158 1.71 -8.54 26.83
N ALA A 159 2.60 -7.62 26.44
CA ALA A 159 2.24 -6.24 26.14
C ALA A 159 1.24 -6.16 24.97
N ARG A 160 1.43 -6.94 23.90
CA ARG A 160 0.51 -6.99 22.75
C ARG A 160 -0.89 -7.48 23.12
N ILE A 161 -0.98 -8.53 23.92
CA ILE A 161 -2.25 -9.05 24.43
C ILE A 161 -2.93 -7.99 25.29
N TRP A 162 -2.17 -7.32 26.16
CA TRP A 162 -2.69 -6.25 27.00
C TRP A 162 -3.19 -5.05 26.18
N ILE A 163 -2.41 -4.61 25.19
CA ILE A 163 -2.80 -3.52 24.27
C ILE A 163 -4.07 -3.92 23.52
N ALA A 164 -4.22 -5.17 23.08
CA ALA A 164 -5.43 -5.65 22.44
C ALA A 164 -6.65 -5.60 23.38
N HIS A 165 -6.51 -6.05 24.63
CA HIS A 165 -7.58 -5.96 25.64
C HIS A 165 -7.94 -4.51 25.99
N TYR A 166 -6.98 -3.60 25.96
CA TYR A 166 -7.20 -2.17 26.18
C TYR A 166 -7.88 -1.48 24.99
N SER A 167 -7.40 -1.76 23.76
CA SER A 167 -7.80 -1.02 22.57
C SER A 167 -9.13 -1.49 21.99
N LEU A 168 -9.47 -2.78 22.08
CA LEU A 168 -10.70 -3.32 21.48
C LEU A 168 -11.99 -2.73 22.10
N PRO A 169 -12.14 -2.63 23.44
CA PRO A 169 -13.30 -1.98 24.05
C PRO A 169 -13.39 -0.49 23.71
N ARG A 170 -12.25 0.22 23.67
CA ARG A 170 -12.20 1.64 23.31
C ARG A 170 -12.57 1.88 21.85
N ALA A 171 -12.06 1.06 20.94
CA ALA A 171 -12.47 1.11 19.54
C ALA A 171 -13.98 0.86 19.38
N LYS A 172 -14.56 -0.06 20.16
CA LYS A 172 -16.01 -0.27 20.20
C LYS A 172 -16.75 0.97 20.73
N GLN A 173 -16.28 1.59 21.82
CA GLN A 173 -16.87 2.81 22.39
C GLN A 173 -16.76 4.01 21.43
N ARG A 174 -15.62 4.20 20.77
CA ARG A 174 -15.43 5.21 19.72
C ARG A 174 -16.37 5.00 18.55
N LEU A 175 -16.54 3.76 18.09
CA LEU A 175 -17.49 3.45 17.03
C LEU A 175 -18.94 3.69 17.46
N GLN A 176 -19.27 3.45 18.73
CA GLN A 176 -20.60 3.69 19.28
C GLN A 176 -20.88 5.20 19.42
N THR A 177 -19.95 5.97 19.98
CA THR A 177 -20.04 7.44 20.05
C THR A 177 -20.08 8.07 18.65
N ALA A 178 -19.34 7.52 17.67
CA ALA A 178 -19.45 7.95 16.29
C ALA A 178 -20.83 7.67 15.67
N LYS A 179 -21.49 6.56 16.03
CA LYS A 179 -22.88 6.26 15.62
C LYS A 179 -23.89 7.19 16.28
N GLU A 180 -23.70 7.51 17.55
CA GLU A 180 -24.52 8.48 18.29
C GLU A 180 -24.34 9.89 17.73
N LEU A 181 -23.09 10.30 17.45
CA LEU A 181 -22.83 11.55 16.75
C LEU A 181 -23.46 11.54 15.35
N LEU A 182 -23.55 10.39 14.67
CA LEU A 182 -24.22 10.30 13.38
C LEU A 182 -25.74 10.49 13.50
N SER A 183 -26.38 10.01 14.58
CA SER A 183 -27.83 10.16 14.80
C SER A 183 -28.26 11.59 15.17
N VAL A 184 -27.34 12.43 15.63
CA VAL A 184 -27.60 13.86 15.86
C VAL A 184 -27.98 14.54 14.53
N PRO A 185 -29.06 15.35 14.47
CA PRO A 185 -29.48 16.05 13.25
C PRO A 185 -28.38 16.89 12.61
N SER A 186 -28.40 17.01 11.27
CA SER A 186 -27.43 17.83 10.53
C SER A 186 -27.48 19.31 10.91
N ALA A 187 -28.67 19.85 11.18
CA ALA A 187 -28.87 21.25 11.57
C ALA A 187 -28.20 21.60 12.92
N THR A 188 -28.28 20.70 13.92
CA THR A 188 -27.63 20.91 15.21
C THR A 188 -26.10 20.78 15.10
N LYS A 189 -25.60 19.94 14.20
CA LYS A 189 -24.17 19.87 13.87
C LYS A 189 -23.69 21.15 13.18
N ALA A 190 -24.45 21.63 12.19
CA ALA A 190 -24.10 22.84 11.44
C ALA A 190 -24.11 24.07 12.35
N SER A 191 -25.13 24.26 13.19
CA SER A 191 -25.17 25.36 14.17
C SER A 191 -24.02 25.29 15.17
N ARG A 192 -23.71 24.11 15.73
CA ARG A 192 -22.53 23.92 16.60
C ARG A 192 -21.23 24.25 15.88
N MET A 193 -21.10 23.88 14.61
CA MET A 193 -19.92 24.17 13.80
C MET A 193 -19.78 25.67 13.54
N VAL A 194 -20.87 26.38 13.23
CA VAL A 194 -20.88 27.84 13.05
C VAL A 194 -20.52 28.55 14.35
N GLU A 195 -21.09 28.13 15.49
CA GLU A 195 -20.75 28.70 16.80
C GLU A 195 -19.27 28.48 17.13
N LEU A 196 -18.74 27.29 16.84
CA LEU A 196 -17.33 26.96 17.02
C LEU A 196 -16.44 27.79 16.09
N GLN A 197 -16.81 27.95 14.82
CA GLN A 197 -16.08 28.80 13.88
C GLN A 197 -16.05 30.25 14.35
N LYS A 198 -17.16 30.79 14.85
CA LYS A 198 -17.22 32.13 15.43
C LYS A 198 -16.28 32.27 16.63
N LYS A 199 -16.25 31.28 17.53
CA LYS A 199 -15.31 31.23 18.65
C LYS A 199 -13.85 31.19 18.18
N LEU A 200 -13.53 30.35 17.20
CA LEU A 200 -12.17 30.23 16.66
C LEU A 200 -11.69 31.51 15.94
N GLN A 201 -12.57 32.20 15.24
CA GLN A 201 -12.25 33.46 14.56
C GLN A 201 -11.98 34.60 15.57
N SER A 202 -12.64 34.55 16.73
CA SER A 202 -12.46 35.49 17.84
C SER A 202 -11.22 35.22 18.72
N LEU A 203 -10.44 34.17 18.44
CA LEU A 203 -9.23 33.87 19.21
C LEU A 203 -8.17 34.96 19.00
N VAL A 204 -7.67 35.47 20.13
CA VAL A 204 -6.59 36.47 20.23
C VAL A 204 -5.58 35.95 21.26
N PRO A 205 -4.26 36.17 21.08
CA PRO A 205 -3.27 35.83 22.11
C PRO A 205 -3.58 36.54 23.43
N VAL A 206 -3.69 35.76 24.51
CA VAL A 206 -4.08 36.25 25.85
C VAL A 206 -2.86 36.63 26.71
N CYS A 207 -1.87 35.74 26.79
CA CYS A 207 -0.62 35.93 27.54
C CYS A 207 0.57 35.61 26.63
N SER A 208 1.70 36.30 26.83
CA SER A 208 3.00 35.91 26.27
C SER A 208 4.02 35.88 27.40
N GLN A 209 4.75 34.79 27.53
CA GLN A 209 5.74 34.63 28.58
C GLN A 209 7.07 34.09 28.04
N VAL A 210 8.17 34.56 28.63
CA VAL A 210 9.51 34.09 28.30
C VAL A 210 9.73 32.72 28.95
N GLY A 211 9.81 31.69 28.12
CA GLY A 211 10.07 30.32 28.56
C GLY A 211 11.49 30.15 29.11
N ASP A 212 12.51 30.52 28.33
CA ASP A 212 13.92 30.36 28.68
C ASP A 212 14.84 31.24 27.82
N THR A 213 16.16 31.24 28.08
CA THR A 213 17.14 32.00 27.27
C THR A 213 17.38 31.40 25.90
N ARG A 214 17.08 30.11 25.73
CA ARG A 214 17.16 29.38 24.46
C ARG A 214 15.75 29.10 23.94
N PRO A 215 15.57 28.87 22.62
CA PRO A 215 14.26 28.62 22.07
C PRO A 215 13.61 27.38 22.68
N VAL A 216 12.30 27.48 22.88
CA VAL A 216 11.45 26.38 23.32
C VAL A 216 11.22 25.42 22.15
N SER A 217 11.56 24.15 22.33
CA SER A 217 11.50 23.12 21.28
C SER A 217 10.18 22.39 21.18
N HIS A 218 9.47 22.27 22.31
CA HIS A 218 8.17 21.62 22.40
C HIS A 218 7.37 22.17 23.57
N CYS A 219 6.05 22.19 23.40
CA CYS A 219 5.09 22.47 24.45
C CYS A 219 3.98 21.41 24.42
N CYS A 220 3.54 20.97 25.59
CA CYS A 220 2.46 20.00 25.73
C CYS A 220 1.53 20.42 26.86
N PHE A 221 0.22 20.27 26.67
CA PHE A 221 -0.77 20.51 27.72
C PHE A 221 -1.03 19.22 28.49
N ASN A 222 -1.35 19.36 29.78
CA ASN A 222 -1.89 18.25 30.56
C ASN A 222 -3.34 17.94 30.13
N GLY A 223 -3.86 16.75 30.46
CA GLY A 223 -5.20 16.29 30.10
C GLY A 223 -6.32 17.26 30.52
N ASP A 224 -6.18 17.89 31.70
CA ASP A 224 -7.15 18.86 32.23
C ASP A 224 -6.94 20.29 31.70
N SER A 225 -5.94 20.52 30.83
CA SER A 225 -5.57 21.83 30.26
C SER A 225 -5.16 22.92 31.27
N ASN A 226 -4.98 22.59 32.55
CA ASN A 226 -4.56 23.53 33.60
C ASN A 226 -3.04 23.75 33.69
N LEU A 227 -2.25 22.87 33.05
CA LEU A 227 -0.79 22.89 33.12
C LEU A 227 -0.17 22.79 31.73
N LEU A 228 0.88 23.57 31.50
CA LEU A 228 1.70 23.55 30.29
C LEU A 228 3.10 23.07 30.64
N LEU A 229 3.61 22.10 29.91
CA LEU A 229 5.00 21.67 30.02
C LEU A 229 5.75 22.11 28.79
N THR A 230 6.86 22.79 29.01
CA THR A 230 7.72 23.36 27.97
C THR A 230 9.10 22.74 28.06
N ALA A 231 9.73 22.51 26.92
CA ALA A 231 11.12 22.06 26.81
C ALA A 231 11.96 23.10 26.08
N SER A 232 13.17 23.34 26.59
CA SER A 232 14.12 24.29 26.00
C SER A 232 15.37 23.57 25.48
N TRP A 233 16.03 24.18 24.50
CA TRP A 233 17.37 23.77 24.05
C TRP A 233 18.49 24.02 25.08
N SER A 234 18.17 24.59 26.23
CA SER A 234 19.09 24.68 27.37
C SER A 234 19.24 23.38 28.15
N GLY A 235 18.35 22.39 27.95
CA GLY A 235 18.28 21.19 28.79
C GLY A 235 17.23 21.28 29.91
N VAL A 236 16.55 22.41 30.04
CA VAL A 236 15.57 22.64 31.12
C VAL A 236 14.15 22.39 30.61
N CYS A 237 13.34 21.70 31.42
CA CYS A 237 11.89 21.60 31.20
C CYS A 237 11.14 22.37 32.30
N LYS A 238 10.17 23.19 31.92
CA LYS A 238 9.40 24.04 32.87
C LYS A 238 7.92 23.75 32.79
N LEU A 239 7.28 23.68 33.95
CA LEU A 239 5.85 23.50 34.13
C LEU A 239 5.20 24.85 34.48
N TRP A 240 4.17 25.23 33.75
CA TRP A 240 3.45 26.49 33.90
C TRP A 240 1.98 26.24 34.25
N SER A 241 1.38 27.12 35.04
CA SER A 241 -0.06 27.15 35.26
C SER A 241 -0.77 27.84 34.10
N ILE A 242 -1.97 27.39 33.76
CA ILE A 242 -2.85 28.02 32.77
C ILE A 242 -4.16 28.34 33.48
N PRO A 243 -4.75 29.55 33.29
CA PRO A 243 -4.42 30.57 32.28
C PRO A 243 -3.38 31.62 32.68
N ASP A 244 -2.99 31.69 33.96
CA ASP A 244 -2.16 32.80 34.48
C ASP A 244 -0.71 32.79 33.99
N CYS A 245 -0.26 31.69 33.38
CA CYS A 245 1.09 31.53 32.87
C CYS A 245 2.12 31.75 34.01
N GLU A 246 1.94 31.14 35.19
CA GLU A 246 2.91 31.22 36.29
C GLU A 246 3.79 29.98 36.33
N LEU A 247 5.08 30.14 36.66
CA LEU A 247 6.00 29.00 36.77
C LEU A 247 5.66 28.19 38.01
N VAL A 248 5.27 26.93 37.82
CA VAL A 248 4.94 25.99 38.90
C VAL A 248 6.18 25.21 39.33
N GLN A 249 6.88 24.59 38.36
CA GLN A 249 8.02 23.70 38.63
C GLN A 249 9.08 23.78 37.55
N ASN A 250 10.32 23.54 37.95
CA ASN A 250 11.49 23.54 37.08
C ASN A 250 12.21 22.20 37.16
N PHE A 251 12.29 21.49 36.03
CA PHE A 251 12.92 20.18 35.94
C PHE A 251 14.33 20.33 35.37
N ARG A 252 15.33 19.96 36.17
CA ARG A 252 16.74 20.07 35.83
C ARG A 252 17.33 18.67 35.76
N GLY A 253 17.85 18.30 34.60
CA GLY A 253 18.50 16.99 34.46
C GLY A 253 19.14 16.71 33.11
N HIS A 254 18.65 17.29 32.02
CA HIS A 254 19.30 17.13 30.72
C HIS A 254 20.51 18.05 30.58
N ALA A 255 21.62 17.51 30.08
CA ALA A 255 22.82 18.28 29.76
C ALA A 255 22.77 18.90 28.36
N CYS A 256 21.96 18.30 27.47
CA CYS A 256 21.85 18.66 26.05
C CYS A 256 20.46 19.22 25.71
N GLN A 257 20.30 19.60 24.43
CA GLN A 257 19.04 20.15 23.92
C GLN A 257 17.90 19.15 24.08
N VAL A 258 16.79 19.57 24.69
CA VAL A 258 15.58 18.73 24.80
C VAL A 258 14.82 18.78 23.49
N GLY A 259 14.49 17.61 22.93
CA GLY A 259 13.74 17.49 21.68
C GLY A 259 12.23 17.44 21.89
N GLY A 260 11.77 16.48 22.69
CA GLY A 260 10.35 16.20 22.88
C GLY A 260 9.97 16.08 24.35
N VAL A 261 8.71 16.38 24.65
CA VAL A 261 8.15 16.26 25.99
C VAL A 261 6.70 15.81 25.91
N ALA A 262 6.30 14.92 26.82
CA ALA A 262 4.94 14.39 26.88
C ALA A 262 4.42 14.32 28.31
N PHE A 263 3.10 14.50 28.45
CA PHE A 263 2.35 14.21 29.67
C PHE A 263 1.76 12.81 29.63
N ARG A 264 1.74 12.16 30.77
CA ARG A 264 0.99 10.92 30.99
C ARG A 264 -0.45 11.29 31.37
N ASN A 265 -1.41 10.72 30.66
CA ASN A 265 -2.82 10.95 30.93
C ASN A 265 -3.23 10.31 32.27
N ASN A 266 -4.21 10.93 32.96
CA ASN A 266 -4.86 10.42 34.18
C ASN A 266 -3.98 10.33 35.44
N VAL A 267 -2.88 11.09 35.54
CA VAL A 267 -2.10 11.17 36.78
C VAL A 267 -2.59 12.35 37.62
N PRO A 268 -3.14 12.14 38.83
CA PRO A 268 -3.55 13.22 39.71
C PRO A 268 -2.31 13.95 40.25
N ARG A 269 -2.46 15.26 40.49
CA ARG A 269 -1.37 16.12 40.98
C ARG A 269 -0.81 15.68 42.33
N ASP A 270 -1.63 15.03 43.15
CA ASP A 270 -1.29 14.59 44.52
C ASP A 270 -0.45 13.30 44.55
N ALA A 271 -0.30 12.61 43.41
CA ALA A 271 0.54 11.41 43.30
C ALA A 271 2.03 11.79 43.26
N MET A 272 2.58 12.10 44.44
CA MET A 272 4.00 12.30 44.62
C MET A 272 4.73 10.97 44.36
N ASN A 273 5.76 11.00 43.49
CA ASN A 273 6.58 9.86 43.03
C ASN A 273 6.01 8.94 41.95
N GLU A 274 4.84 9.25 41.35
CA GLU A 274 4.44 8.59 40.10
C GLU A 274 5.00 9.31 38.88
N VAL A 275 5.35 8.54 37.84
CA VAL A 275 5.76 9.11 36.55
C VAL A 275 4.57 9.83 35.94
N ALA A 276 4.66 11.15 35.87
CA ALA A 276 3.65 12.04 35.31
C ALA A 276 4.06 12.58 33.94
N MET A 277 5.37 12.75 33.71
CA MET A 277 5.91 13.41 32.53
C MET A 277 7.14 12.68 32.02
N ALA A 278 7.41 12.81 30.73
CA ALA A 278 8.63 12.30 30.10
C ALA A 278 9.25 13.37 29.20
N SER A 279 10.57 13.35 29.08
CA SER A 279 11.34 14.27 28.23
C SER A 279 12.51 13.55 27.59
N GLY A 280 12.85 13.91 26.36
CA GLY A 280 13.91 13.26 25.59
C GLY A 280 14.87 14.30 25.03
N ALA A 281 16.16 14.01 25.11
CA ALA A 281 17.22 14.93 24.73
C ALA A 281 18.05 14.45 23.54
N ALA A 282 18.88 15.36 23.03
CA ALA A 282 19.75 15.13 21.89
C ALA A 282 20.91 14.16 22.17
N ASP A 283 21.23 13.90 23.44
CA ASP A 283 22.22 12.90 23.87
C ASP A 283 21.67 11.46 23.87
N GLY A 284 20.38 11.29 23.58
CA GLY A 284 19.70 10.00 23.61
C GLY A 284 19.13 9.63 24.98
N THR A 285 19.25 10.50 25.99
CA THR A 285 18.64 10.24 27.29
C THR A 285 17.16 10.58 27.26
N VAL A 286 16.34 9.70 27.86
CA VAL A 286 14.92 9.97 28.13
C VAL A 286 14.70 9.96 29.62
N LYS A 287 14.27 11.09 30.19
CA LYS A 287 14.06 11.27 31.63
C LYS A 287 12.58 11.29 31.97
N LEU A 288 12.24 10.62 33.06
CA LEU A 288 10.89 10.54 33.62
C LEU A 288 10.77 11.43 34.86
N TRP A 289 9.68 12.20 34.95
CA TRP A 289 9.46 13.19 36.02
C TRP A 289 8.14 12.93 36.76
N ALA A 290 8.13 13.29 38.05
CA ALA A 290 6.95 13.32 38.91
C ALA A 290 6.56 14.77 39.20
N PHE A 291 5.32 14.96 39.65
CA PHE A 291 4.94 16.21 40.31
C PHE A 291 5.65 16.31 41.67
N GLY A 292 6.30 17.45 41.93
CA GLY A 292 6.92 17.75 43.23
C GLY A 292 8.44 17.58 43.26
N ASN A 293 9.01 16.77 42.38
CA ASN A 293 10.45 16.51 42.33
C ASN A 293 11.11 17.32 41.20
N GLU A 294 12.17 18.07 41.51
CA GLU A 294 12.94 18.82 40.50
C GLU A 294 13.94 17.94 39.74
N GLU A 295 14.31 16.80 40.31
CA GLU A 295 15.19 15.78 39.72
C GLU A 295 14.40 14.67 39.02
N SER A 296 15.04 13.96 38.09
CA SER A 296 14.40 12.85 37.37
C SER A 296 14.25 11.60 38.26
N ILE A 297 13.12 10.90 38.14
CA ILE A 297 12.86 9.66 38.88
C ILE A 297 13.68 8.50 38.30
N ALA A 298 13.73 8.45 36.97
CA ALA A 298 14.40 7.39 36.22
C ALA A 298 14.84 7.91 34.86
N ASP A 299 15.98 7.40 34.42
CA ASP A 299 16.61 7.74 33.16
C ASP A 299 16.67 6.47 32.28
N ILE A 300 16.20 6.59 31.04
CA ILE A 300 16.21 5.54 30.02
C ILE A 300 17.38 5.83 29.06
N THR A 301 18.31 4.88 28.96
CA THR A 301 19.59 5.03 28.24
C THR A 301 19.69 4.22 26.94
N GLY A 302 18.62 3.52 26.52
CA GLY A 302 18.65 2.62 25.36
C GLY A 302 18.84 3.28 23.98
N HIS A 303 18.88 4.61 23.90
CA HIS A 303 19.03 5.35 22.64
C HIS A 303 20.42 5.97 22.43
N ILE A 304 21.32 5.91 23.42
CA ILE A 304 22.65 6.52 23.33
C ILE A 304 23.46 5.82 22.22
N PRO A 305 24.12 6.55 21.30
CA PRO A 305 24.39 8.01 21.28
C PRO A 305 23.43 8.84 20.40
N HIS A 306 22.32 8.27 19.94
CA HIS A 306 21.44 8.88 18.96
C HIS A 306 20.41 9.81 19.59
N ARG A 307 20.16 10.96 18.94
CA ARG A 307 19.18 11.96 19.37
C ARG A 307 17.76 11.40 19.41
N VAL A 308 17.06 11.62 20.54
CA VAL A 308 15.61 11.41 20.66
C VAL A 308 14.88 12.69 20.25
N SER A 309 13.97 12.56 19.29
CA SER A 309 13.33 13.69 18.63
C SER A 309 12.02 14.06 19.29
N ARG A 310 11.08 13.12 19.31
CA ARG A 310 9.77 13.21 19.95
C ARG A 310 9.48 11.95 20.74
N LEU A 311 8.63 12.10 21.73
CA LEU A 311 8.11 11.02 22.55
C LEU A 311 6.65 11.30 22.86
N THR A 312 5.88 10.23 23.02
CA THR A 312 4.46 10.28 23.33
C THR A 312 4.10 9.12 24.23
N PHE A 313 3.23 9.37 25.21
CA PHE A 313 2.63 8.27 25.97
C PHE A 313 1.56 7.59 25.13
N HIS A 314 1.47 6.27 25.27
CA HIS A 314 0.29 5.54 24.83
C HIS A 314 -0.93 6.02 25.64
N PRO A 315 -2.16 6.06 25.08
CA PRO A 315 -3.34 6.59 25.77
C PRO A 315 -3.66 5.90 27.11
N SER A 316 -3.13 4.70 27.32
CA SER A 316 -3.26 3.98 28.60
C SER A 316 -2.34 4.49 29.71
N GLY A 317 -1.34 5.30 29.37
CA GLY A 317 -0.29 5.76 30.27
C GLY A 317 0.72 4.69 30.67
N ARG A 318 0.56 3.41 30.28
CA ARG A 318 1.51 2.34 30.62
C ARG A 318 2.76 2.33 29.74
N PHE A 319 2.60 2.62 28.45
CA PHE A 319 3.69 2.57 27.48
C PHE A 319 4.14 3.97 27.07
N LEU A 320 5.42 4.10 26.76
CA LEU A 320 6.05 5.30 26.22
C LEU A 320 6.68 4.98 24.87
N GLY A 321 6.22 5.67 23.83
CA GLY A 321 6.81 5.60 22.49
C GLY A 321 7.88 6.68 22.32
N THR A 322 9.05 6.29 21.80
CA THR A 322 10.19 7.19 21.57
C THR A 322 10.64 7.11 20.11
N ALA A 323 10.73 8.25 19.44
CA ALA A 323 11.27 8.36 18.09
C ALA A 323 12.75 8.74 18.13
N CYS A 324 13.59 7.99 17.42
CA CYS A 324 15.04 8.12 17.49
C CYS A 324 15.66 8.38 16.11
N TYR A 325 16.85 8.99 16.11
CA TYR A 325 17.60 9.30 14.91
C TYR A 325 18.37 8.09 14.31
N ASP A 326 18.30 6.92 14.93
CA ASP A 326 18.85 5.64 14.44
C ASP A 326 17.94 4.92 13.43
N ALA A 327 17.00 5.65 12.82
CA ALA A 327 15.98 5.13 11.90
C ALA A 327 14.96 4.14 12.51
N SER A 328 15.02 3.96 13.84
CA SER A 328 14.06 3.17 14.60
C SER A 328 13.16 4.04 15.48
N TRP A 329 12.05 3.45 15.93
CA TRP A 329 11.31 3.94 17.07
C TRP A 329 11.15 2.80 18.07
N ARG A 330 11.12 3.14 19.37
CA ARG A 330 11.06 2.16 20.46
C ARG A 330 9.78 2.34 21.28
N LEU A 331 9.32 1.25 21.87
CA LEU A 331 8.22 1.23 22.84
C LEU A 331 8.74 0.71 24.19
N TRP A 332 8.60 1.53 25.22
CA TRP A 332 9.00 1.23 26.59
C TRP A 332 7.77 0.91 27.43
N ASP A 333 7.84 -0.13 28.26
CA ASP A 333 6.82 -0.44 29.26
C ASP A 333 7.28 0.11 30.62
N LEU A 334 6.47 1.01 31.21
CA LEU A 334 6.79 1.67 32.47
C LEU A 334 6.60 0.74 33.68
N GLU A 335 5.71 -0.25 33.57
CA GLU A 335 5.51 -1.23 34.66
C GLU A 335 6.70 -2.19 34.76
N GLN A 336 7.17 -2.68 33.61
CA GLN A 336 8.29 -3.61 33.52
C GLN A 336 9.66 -2.90 33.46
N LYS A 337 9.67 -1.58 33.24
CA LYS A 337 10.87 -0.73 33.10
C LYS A 337 11.86 -1.25 32.06
N GLN A 338 11.35 -1.80 30.96
CA GLN A 338 12.18 -2.36 29.88
C GLN A 338 11.68 -1.95 28.50
N GLU A 339 12.58 -2.04 27.52
CA GLU A 339 12.24 -1.92 26.11
C GLU A 339 11.46 -3.16 25.69
N VAL A 340 10.29 -2.96 25.09
CA VAL A 340 9.40 -4.04 24.69
C VAL A 340 9.37 -4.20 23.17
N LEU A 341 9.44 -3.08 22.43
CA LEU A 341 9.46 -3.10 20.97
C LEU A 341 10.59 -2.22 20.46
N HIS A 342 11.45 -2.80 19.63
CA HIS A 342 12.41 -2.12 18.80
C HIS A 342 11.94 -2.23 17.35
N GLN A 343 11.52 -1.11 16.73
CA GLN A 343 10.95 -1.17 15.39
C GLN A 343 11.75 -0.32 14.41
N GLU A 344 12.51 -1.02 13.56
CA GLU A 344 13.10 -0.47 12.36
C GLU A 344 12.08 -0.47 11.22
N GLY A 345 12.21 0.51 10.34
CA GLY A 345 11.35 0.59 9.17
C GLY A 345 11.64 1.78 8.29
N HIS A 346 12.13 2.90 8.87
CA HIS A 346 12.51 4.07 8.09
C HIS A 346 13.91 3.94 7.49
N ALA A 347 14.12 4.56 6.32
CA ALA A 347 15.45 4.59 5.71
C ALA A 347 16.36 5.67 6.33
N LYS A 348 15.75 6.63 7.05
CA LYS A 348 16.40 7.72 7.78
C LYS A 348 15.79 7.85 9.17
N ALA A 349 16.37 8.73 9.98
CA ALA A 349 15.89 9.09 11.32
C ALA A 349 14.37 9.30 11.43
N VAL A 350 13.78 8.83 12.52
CA VAL A 350 12.36 9.05 12.86
C VAL A 350 12.24 10.34 13.66
N HIS A 351 11.44 11.29 13.17
CA HIS A 351 11.31 12.61 13.82
C HIS A 351 10.09 12.69 14.74
N CYS A 352 8.97 12.09 14.35
CA CYS A 352 7.73 12.22 15.10
C CYS A 352 7.01 10.88 15.25
N ILE A 353 6.26 10.77 16.33
CA ILE A 353 5.47 9.61 16.69
C ILE A 353 4.16 10.10 17.31
N ALA A 354 3.05 9.44 17.00
CA ALA A 354 1.74 9.71 17.61
C ALA A 354 0.94 8.41 17.72
N PHE A 355 0.26 8.22 18.85
CA PHE A 355 -0.65 7.10 19.05
C PHE A 355 -2.08 7.50 18.68
N GLN A 356 -2.84 6.53 18.16
CA GLN A 356 -4.29 6.63 18.03
C GLN A 356 -4.91 6.65 19.44
N ASP A 357 -5.99 7.41 19.65
CA ASP A 357 -6.63 7.53 20.98
C ASP A 357 -7.20 6.21 21.55
N ASP A 358 -7.50 5.24 20.68
CA ASP A 358 -7.87 3.88 21.07
C ASP A 358 -6.67 3.08 21.61
N GLY A 359 -5.45 3.45 21.21
CA GLY A 359 -4.22 2.73 21.54
C GLY A 359 -3.91 1.52 20.64
N SER A 360 -4.68 1.27 19.57
CA SER A 360 -4.40 0.13 18.68
C SER A 360 -3.22 0.35 17.74
N VAL A 361 -3.07 1.59 17.26
CA VAL A 361 -2.18 1.93 16.15
C VAL A 361 -1.28 3.11 16.54
N CYS A 362 -0.08 3.12 16.02
CA CYS A 362 0.91 4.18 16.13
C CYS A 362 1.27 4.69 14.73
N VAL A 363 1.51 5.99 14.57
CA VAL A 363 2.04 6.56 13.32
C VAL A 363 3.38 7.19 13.61
N THR A 364 4.34 6.94 12.72
CA THR A 364 5.66 7.56 12.75
C THR A 364 5.90 8.34 11.48
N GLY A 365 6.54 9.50 11.61
CA GLY A 365 7.01 10.31 10.49
C GLY A 365 8.53 10.39 10.50
N GLY A 366 9.14 10.04 9.37
CA GLY A 366 10.59 10.04 9.21
C GLY A 366 11.12 11.21 8.39
N LEU A 367 12.44 11.41 8.48
CA LEU A 367 13.19 12.29 7.59
C LEU A 367 13.36 11.69 6.18
N ASP A 368 12.88 10.45 5.97
CA ASP A 368 12.79 9.78 4.67
C ASP A 368 11.59 10.27 3.83
N ALA A 369 10.85 11.28 4.30
CA ALA A 369 9.61 11.79 3.70
C ALA A 369 8.41 10.84 3.76
N PHE A 370 8.59 9.66 4.36
CA PHE A 370 7.54 8.66 4.49
C PHE A 370 6.95 8.67 5.89
N GLY A 371 5.63 8.56 5.95
CA GLY A 371 4.93 8.21 7.18
C GLY A 371 4.62 6.71 7.20
N ARG A 372 4.73 6.07 8.36
CA ARG A 372 4.39 4.65 8.53
C ARG A 372 3.37 4.49 9.64
N VAL A 373 2.41 3.60 9.42
CA VAL A 373 1.33 3.31 10.36
C VAL A 373 1.51 1.88 10.88
N TRP A 374 1.75 1.74 12.18
CA TRP A 374 2.09 0.49 12.85
C TRP A 374 0.94 -0.02 13.71
N ASP A 375 0.57 -1.29 13.55
CA ASP A 375 -0.32 -1.97 14.50
C ASP A 375 0.52 -2.48 15.69
N LEU A 376 0.25 -1.96 16.89
CA LEU A 376 1.02 -2.37 18.07
C LEU A 376 0.80 -3.83 18.42
N ARG A 377 -0.37 -4.40 18.10
CA ARG A 377 -0.74 -5.78 18.48
C ARG A 377 -0.09 -6.83 17.58
N THR A 378 0.15 -6.50 16.31
CA THR A 378 0.74 -7.42 15.34
C THR A 378 2.20 -7.09 15.01
N GLY A 379 2.64 -5.86 15.27
CA GLY A 379 3.96 -5.36 14.87
C GLY A 379 4.10 -5.10 13.38
N ARG A 380 3.01 -5.16 12.61
CA ARG A 380 3.05 -4.93 11.16
C ARG A 380 2.79 -3.47 10.82
N CYS A 381 3.46 -3.00 9.77
CA CYS A 381 3.09 -1.75 9.10
C CYS A 381 1.79 -2.00 8.31
N ILE A 382 0.69 -1.34 8.69
CA ILE A 382 -0.62 -1.47 8.04
C ILE A 382 -0.70 -0.60 6.79
N MET A 383 -0.14 0.61 6.86
CA MET A 383 -0.27 1.62 5.83
C MET A 383 1.04 2.40 5.67
N PHE A 384 1.45 2.54 4.42
CA PHE A 384 2.57 3.38 4.00
C PHE A 384 2.01 4.71 3.50
N LEU A 385 2.44 5.82 4.09
CA LEU A 385 1.99 7.17 3.76
C LEU A 385 2.95 7.77 2.73
N GLU A 386 2.72 7.42 1.46
CA GLU A 386 3.48 7.94 0.33
C GLU A 386 2.83 9.18 -0.26
N GLY A 387 3.56 10.30 -0.28
CA GLY A 387 3.11 11.49 -0.98
C GLY A 387 3.81 12.78 -0.58
N HIS A 388 4.46 12.84 0.59
CA HIS A 388 5.33 13.97 0.91
C HIS A 388 6.64 13.87 0.13
N LEU A 389 7.16 15.03 -0.29
CA LEU A 389 8.42 15.10 -1.03
C LEU A 389 9.62 15.28 -0.09
N LYS A 390 9.38 15.81 1.11
CA LYS A 390 10.39 16.12 2.10
C LYS A 390 10.03 15.56 3.48
N ALA A 391 10.95 15.70 4.43
CA ALA A 391 10.86 15.20 5.80
C ALA A 391 9.53 15.56 6.49
N ILE A 392 9.00 14.62 7.30
CA ILE A 392 7.79 14.81 8.09
C ILE A 392 8.18 15.19 9.51
N PHE A 393 7.77 16.38 9.96
CA PHE A 393 8.11 16.90 11.29
C PHE A 393 7.01 16.72 12.32
N GLY A 394 5.74 16.79 11.90
CA GLY A 394 4.58 16.68 12.77
C GLY A 394 3.62 15.59 12.32
N VAL A 395 3.08 14.85 13.26
CA VAL A 395 2.02 13.85 13.04
C VAL A 395 1.04 13.93 14.19
N ASP A 396 -0.24 13.89 13.88
CA ASP A 396 -1.28 13.70 14.89
C ASP A 396 -2.47 12.90 14.37
N PHE A 397 -3.11 12.18 15.28
CA PHE A 397 -4.36 11.49 15.04
C PHE A 397 -5.53 12.41 15.37
N SER A 398 -6.56 12.33 14.54
CA SER A 398 -7.86 12.89 14.92
C SER A 398 -8.54 11.99 15.97
N PRO A 399 -9.34 12.57 16.89
CA PRO A 399 -10.14 11.80 17.85
C PRO A 399 -11.14 10.84 17.23
N ASN A 400 -11.51 11.09 15.98
CA ASN A 400 -12.36 10.15 15.25
C ASN A 400 -11.65 8.81 14.98
N GLY A 401 -10.32 8.73 15.11
CA GLY A 401 -9.48 7.54 14.98
C GLY A 401 -9.38 6.95 13.57
N PHE A 402 -9.87 7.64 12.56
CA PHE A 402 -9.76 7.26 11.15
C PHE A 402 -8.88 8.23 10.36
N GLN A 403 -8.92 9.52 10.70
CA GLN A 403 -8.11 10.54 10.02
C GLN A 403 -6.81 10.79 10.76
N MET A 404 -5.74 11.00 9.98
CA MET A 404 -4.41 11.36 10.45
C MET A 404 -3.95 12.59 9.68
N ALA A 405 -3.19 13.47 10.31
CA ALA A 405 -2.57 14.59 9.63
C ALA A 405 -1.04 14.48 9.76
N THR A 406 -0.35 14.67 8.65
CA THR A 406 1.11 14.72 8.57
C THR A 406 1.54 16.11 8.13
N ALA A 407 2.56 16.66 8.76
CA ALA A 407 3.14 17.97 8.48
C ALA A 407 4.55 17.80 7.96
N SER A 408 4.86 18.39 6.81
CA SER A 408 6.14 18.21 6.14
C SER A 408 6.88 19.51 5.90
N GLU A 409 8.18 19.38 5.64
CA GLU A 409 9.06 20.43 5.16
C GLU A 409 8.71 20.93 3.75
N ASP A 410 7.83 20.23 3.02
CA ASP A 410 7.31 20.69 1.73
C ASP A 410 6.22 21.77 1.85
N ASN A 411 6.03 22.34 3.05
CA ASN A 411 5.04 23.34 3.42
C ASN A 411 3.58 22.84 3.36
N THR A 412 3.37 21.55 3.06
CA THR A 412 2.05 20.95 2.95
C THR A 412 1.72 20.13 4.19
N CYS A 413 0.44 20.16 4.56
CA CYS A 413 -0.13 19.23 5.51
C CYS A 413 -1.03 18.24 4.76
N LYS A 414 -0.74 16.95 4.85
CA LYS A 414 -1.58 15.92 4.20
C LYS A 414 -2.48 15.26 5.22
N ILE A 415 -3.73 15.07 4.85
CA ILE A 415 -4.70 14.30 5.63
C ILE A 415 -4.88 12.93 4.99
N TRP A 416 -4.85 11.90 5.83
CA TRP A 416 -4.95 10.51 5.44
C TRP A 416 -6.19 9.87 6.07
N ASP A 417 -6.88 8.99 5.33
CA ASP A 417 -7.90 8.11 5.91
C ASP A 417 -7.32 6.70 6.05
N LEU A 418 -7.31 6.18 7.28
CA LEU A 418 -6.84 4.84 7.60
C LEU A 418 -7.76 3.74 7.01
N ARG A 419 -9.05 4.04 6.76
CA ARG A 419 -10.01 3.08 6.19
C ARG A 419 -9.87 2.94 4.69
N ARG A 420 -9.65 4.08 4.00
CA ARG A 420 -9.47 4.12 2.53
C ARG A 420 -8.03 3.83 2.11
N ARG A 421 -7.08 3.93 3.06
CA ARG A 421 -5.63 3.79 2.85
C ARG A 421 -5.10 4.72 1.76
N GLN A 422 -5.65 5.93 1.69
CA GLN A 422 -5.31 6.95 0.69
C GLN A 422 -5.27 8.34 1.34
N PRO A 423 -4.50 9.29 0.77
CA PRO A 423 -4.59 10.69 1.15
C PRO A 423 -5.95 11.24 0.73
N ILE A 424 -6.64 11.91 1.65
CA ILE A 424 -7.94 12.55 1.38
C ILE A 424 -7.72 13.91 0.72
N TYR A 425 -6.83 14.71 1.32
CA TYR A 425 -6.63 16.09 0.95
C TYR A 425 -5.21 16.54 1.31
N THR A 426 -4.65 17.42 0.49
CA THR A 426 -3.35 18.06 0.75
C THR A 426 -3.61 19.54 0.97
N ILE A 427 -3.41 20.02 2.20
CA ILE A 427 -3.52 21.42 2.55
C ILE A 427 -2.21 22.13 2.18
N PRO A 428 -2.23 23.13 1.29
CA PRO A 428 -1.13 24.09 1.14
C PRO A 428 -1.15 25.03 2.34
N ALA A 429 -0.51 24.63 3.44
CA ALA A 429 -0.78 25.24 4.73
C ALA A 429 -0.02 26.56 4.92
N HIS A 430 1.28 26.57 4.68
CA HIS A 430 2.18 27.68 5.05
C HIS A 430 3.17 28.03 3.95
N THR A 431 3.91 29.13 4.14
CA THR A 431 4.96 29.57 3.20
C THR A 431 6.32 28.94 3.50
N ASN A 432 6.52 28.50 4.74
CA ASN A 432 7.72 27.82 5.22
C ASN A 432 7.36 26.47 5.85
N LEU A 433 8.39 25.69 6.21
CA LEU A 433 8.23 24.34 6.73
C LEU A 433 7.30 24.28 7.94
N LEU A 434 6.53 23.20 8.03
CA LEU A 434 5.64 22.95 9.14
C LEU A 434 6.40 22.32 10.31
N SER A 435 6.28 22.90 11.50
CA SER A 435 6.95 22.39 12.70
C SER A 435 6.17 21.30 13.41
N ASP A 436 4.85 21.48 13.55
CA ASP A 436 3.95 20.51 14.19
C ASP A 436 2.52 20.72 13.71
N VAL A 437 1.70 19.67 13.89
CA VAL A 437 0.27 19.65 13.60
C VAL A 437 -0.44 18.99 14.76
N LYS A 438 -1.57 19.57 15.19
CA LYS A 438 -2.41 19.03 16.26
C LYS A 438 -3.88 19.11 15.93
N TYR A 439 -4.60 18.02 16.15
CA TYR A 439 -6.05 18.00 16.18
C TYR A 439 -6.57 18.44 17.55
N GLN A 440 -7.76 19.03 17.55
CA GLN A 440 -8.52 19.21 18.78
C GLN A 440 -8.81 17.84 19.43
N LYS A 441 -8.38 17.60 20.68
CA LYS A 441 -8.46 16.28 21.33
C LYS A 441 -9.87 15.80 21.73
N ASN A 442 -10.81 16.72 21.97
CA ASN A 442 -12.14 16.33 22.47
C ASN A 442 -13.12 15.99 21.33
N SER A 443 -13.43 16.95 20.44
CA SER A 443 -14.39 16.73 19.33
C SER A 443 -13.73 16.54 17.96
N GLY A 444 -12.50 16.99 17.77
CA GLY A 444 -11.79 16.86 16.49
C GLY A 444 -12.36 17.75 15.38
N ASP A 445 -13.00 18.87 15.71
CA ASP A 445 -13.69 19.71 14.70
C ASP A 445 -12.74 20.61 13.91
N PHE A 446 -11.53 20.85 14.42
CA PHE A 446 -10.51 21.66 13.74
C PHE A 446 -9.10 21.09 13.92
N LEU A 447 -8.20 21.56 13.06
CA LEU A 447 -6.77 21.24 13.01
C LEU A 447 -5.97 22.54 13.19
N VAL A 448 -4.87 22.49 13.94
CA VAL A 448 -3.92 23.59 14.05
C VAL A 448 -2.59 23.18 13.43
N THR A 449 -2.07 24.02 12.54
CA THR A 449 -0.75 23.88 11.93
C THR A 449 0.16 24.99 12.42
N ALA A 450 1.38 24.66 12.83
CA ALA A 450 2.41 25.63 13.20
C ALA A 450 3.56 25.59 12.19
N SER A 451 4.12 26.75 11.86
CA SER A 451 5.17 26.89 10.86
C SER A 451 6.29 27.84 11.30
N TYR A 452 7.42 27.74 10.62
CA TYR A 452 8.55 28.67 10.73
C TYR A 452 8.31 30.01 10.01
N ASP A 453 7.11 30.24 9.47
CA ASP A 453 6.68 31.55 8.92
C ASP A 453 6.11 32.50 9.98
N ASN A 454 6.34 32.22 11.26
CA ASN A 454 5.85 32.96 12.43
C ASN A 454 4.33 32.94 12.62
N THR A 455 3.62 32.11 11.86
CA THR A 455 2.17 31.97 11.98
C THR A 455 1.77 30.57 12.40
N ALA A 456 0.66 30.48 13.12
CA ALA A 456 -0.09 29.26 13.29
C ALA A 456 -1.47 29.42 12.65
N LYS A 457 -1.92 28.42 11.88
CA LYS A 457 -3.22 28.47 11.19
C LYS A 457 -4.17 27.45 11.76
N ILE A 458 -5.43 27.83 11.86
CA ILE A 458 -6.53 26.97 12.28
C ILE A 458 -7.34 26.61 11.04
N TRP A 459 -7.58 25.32 10.84
CA TRP A 459 -8.31 24.76 9.70
C TRP A 459 -9.56 24.04 10.18
N SER A 460 -10.67 24.21 9.46
CA SER A 460 -11.87 23.41 9.70
C SER A 460 -11.65 21.95 9.31
N ASN A 461 -12.13 21.01 10.12
CA ASN A 461 -12.20 19.61 9.69
C ASN A 461 -13.30 19.44 8.63
N ARG A 462 -13.12 18.51 7.68
CA ARG A 462 -13.95 18.22 6.50
C ARG A 462 -13.83 19.18 5.31
N THR A 463 -13.97 20.49 5.53
CA THR A 463 -13.82 21.47 4.43
C THR A 463 -12.39 21.92 4.23
N TRP A 464 -11.52 21.76 5.24
CA TRP A 464 -10.09 22.11 5.20
C TRP A 464 -9.84 23.56 4.81
N GLN A 465 -10.77 24.44 5.17
CA GLN A 465 -10.68 25.87 4.92
C GLN A 465 -9.92 26.54 6.07
N PRO A 466 -9.08 27.54 5.77
CA PRO A 466 -8.41 28.31 6.80
C PRO A 466 -9.44 29.19 7.53
N LEU A 467 -9.64 28.95 8.82
CA LEU A 467 -10.58 29.71 9.65
C LEU A 467 -9.93 30.99 10.20
N LYS A 468 -8.70 30.87 10.71
CA LYS A 468 -7.96 31.97 11.32
C LYS A 468 -6.46 31.74 11.19
N THR A 469 -5.73 32.83 10.94
CA THR A 469 -4.27 32.88 11.07
C THR A 469 -3.95 33.58 12.39
N LEU A 470 -3.24 32.90 13.27
CA LEU A 470 -2.69 33.43 14.51
C LEU A 470 -1.31 34.00 14.22
N SER A 471 -1.20 35.33 14.24
CA SER A 471 0.05 36.08 14.17
C SER A 471 0.42 36.63 15.55
N GLY A 472 1.70 36.91 15.77
CA GLY A 472 2.22 37.42 17.06
C GLY A 472 3.54 36.81 17.52
N HIS A 473 4.14 35.92 16.72
CA HIS A 473 5.46 35.38 17.01
C HIS A 473 6.55 36.22 16.33
N ASP A 474 7.45 36.81 17.12
CA ASP A 474 8.62 37.52 16.59
C ASP A 474 9.86 36.63 16.69
N ASN A 475 10.40 36.24 15.54
CA ASN A 475 11.71 35.60 15.49
C ASN A 475 12.80 36.67 15.64
N VAL A 476 13.37 36.82 16.84
CA VAL A 476 14.74 37.33 16.95
C VAL A 476 15.65 36.22 16.43
N SER A 477 15.95 36.28 15.14
CA SER A 477 16.89 35.35 14.52
C SER A 477 18.23 35.39 15.28
N PRO A 478 18.79 34.23 15.71
CA PRO A 478 20.20 34.18 15.98
C PRO A 478 20.94 34.47 14.66
N PRO A 479 22.04 35.23 14.68
CA PRO A 479 22.73 35.62 13.46
C PRO A 479 23.45 34.39 12.91
N HIS A 480 22.86 33.73 11.93
CA HIS A 480 23.53 33.02 10.82
C HIS A 480 22.50 32.17 10.10
N PHE A 481 22.04 32.67 8.94
CA PHE A 481 21.81 31.97 7.67
C PHE A 481 20.92 32.87 6.82
N GLN A 482 21.50 33.97 6.32
CA GLN A 482 20.94 34.72 5.20
C GLN A 482 21.34 34.02 3.91
N ASN A 483 20.35 33.68 3.07
CA ASN A 483 20.55 33.63 1.64
C ASN A 483 19.58 34.61 0.97
N LYS A 484 20.16 35.47 0.13
CA LYS A 484 19.56 36.62 -0.57
C LYS A 484 18.45 36.19 -1.52
N ASN A 485 17.39 37.00 -1.62
CA ASN A 485 16.80 37.45 -2.88
C ASN A 485 15.81 38.62 -2.60
N ILE A 486 16.04 39.75 -3.28
CA ILE A 486 15.34 41.04 -3.15
C ILE A 486 14.56 41.27 -4.45
N ALA A 487 13.27 41.64 -4.34
CA ALA A 487 12.53 42.64 -5.16
C ALA A 487 11.04 42.26 -5.29
N GLY A 488 10.13 43.05 -4.68
CA GLY A 488 8.69 42.85 -4.93
C GLY A 488 7.65 43.61 -4.07
N GLU A 489 7.97 44.67 -3.33
CA GLU A 489 7.05 45.19 -2.30
C GLU A 489 6.13 46.38 -2.66
N ASN A 490 6.20 47.01 -3.84
CA ASN A 490 5.49 48.29 -4.03
C ASN A 490 4.03 48.21 -4.54
N HIS A 491 3.44 47.00 -4.71
CA HIS A 491 2.06 46.87 -5.24
C HIS A 491 0.99 46.54 -4.18
N MET A 492 1.36 46.05 -2.99
CA MET A 492 0.41 45.59 -1.97
C MET A 492 -0.15 46.69 -1.05
N GLU A 493 0.45 47.88 -1.03
CA GLU A 493 0.00 48.97 -0.14
C GLU A 493 -1.28 49.67 -0.60
N LYS A 494 -1.72 49.48 -1.87
CA LYS A 494 -2.96 50.10 -2.39
C LYS A 494 -4.21 49.24 -2.16
N GLU A 495 -4.11 47.92 -2.13
CA GLU A 495 -5.28 47.04 -1.91
C GLU A 495 -5.71 46.96 -0.43
N ASN A 496 -4.79 47.19 0.51
CA ASN A 496 -5.09 47.16 1.94
C ASN A 496 -5.92 48.36 2.42
N LYS A 497 -5.98 49.47 1.67
CA LYS A 497 -6.80 50.63 2.08
C LYS A 497 -8.29 50.42 1.85
N ASN A 498 -8.68 49.74 0.77
CA ASN A 498 -10.10 49.58 0.42
C ASN A 498 -10.85 48.58 1.32
N LYS A 499 -10.13 47.67 2.00
CA LYS A 499 -10.73 46.72 2.96
C LYS A 499 -11.04 47.34 4.33
N ILE A 500 -10.37 48.45 4.68
CA ILE A 500 -10.51 49.09 5.99
C ILE A 500 -11.84 49.86 6.09
N GLU A 501 -12.43 50.27 4.97
CA GLU A 501 -13.65 51.07 4.95
C GLU A 501 -14.94 50.22 5.10
N MET A 502 -14.87 48.90 4.89
CA MET A 502 -16.01 47.97 4.96
C MET A 502 -16.37 47.50 6.38
N GLU A 503 -15.42 47.49 7.33
CA GLU A 503 -15.66 47.04 8.71
C GLU A 503 -16.42 48.09 9.57
N ALA A 504 -16.59 49.31 9.07
CA ALA A 504 -17.24 50.38 9.82
C ALA A 504 -18.78 50.27 9.86
N PHE A 505 -19.40 49.67 8.84
CA PHE A 505 -20.86 49.66 8.64
C PHE A 505 -21.61 48.58 9.45
N GLU A 506 -20.91 47.61 10.05
CA GLU A 506 -21.51 46.54 10.85
C GLU A 506 -21.73 46.90 12.34
N ASN A 507 -21.34 48.09 12.77
CA ASN A 507 -21.47 48.50 14.17
C ASN A 507 -22.87 49.04 14.49
N ASP A 508 -23.51 48.52 15.53
CA ASP A 508 -24.86 48.90 15.98
C ASP A 508 -25.00 50.39 16.41
N ASN A 509 -23.90 51.11 16.64
CA ASN A 509 -23.84 52.53 16.99
C ASN A 509 -23.39 53.44 15.82
N PHE A 510 -23.51 52.96 14.58
CA PHE A 510 -23.00 53.67 13.41
C PHE A 510 -23.82 54.95 13.11
N SER A 511 -23.17 56.10 13.29
CA SER A 511 -23.69 57.40 12.85
C SER A 511 -23.23 57.66 11.42
N ALA A 512 -24.15 57.49 10.47
CA ALA A 512 -23.88 57.73 9.06
C ALA A 512 -23.40 59.17 8.80
N ILE A 513 -23.82 60.14 9.62
CA ILE A 513 -23.42 61.55 9.51
C ILE A 513 -21.95 61.73 9.91
N ASP A 514 -21.50 61.08 10.99
CA ASP A 514 -20.12 61.17 11.46
C ASP A 514 -19.15 60.39 10.56
N PHE A 515 -19.60 59.27 9.98
CA PHE A 515 -18.85 58.52 8.98
C PHE A 515 -18.69 59.31 7.67
N ILE A 516 -19.76 59.93 7.18
CA ILE A 516 -19.69 60.76 5.96
C ILE A 516 -18.83 62.00 6.22
N ASN A 517 -18.93 62.65 7.39
CA ASN A 517 -18.12 63.82 7.74
C ASN A 517 -16.63 63.47 7.95
N SER A 518 -16.32 62.30 8.51
CA SER A 518 -14.94 61.84 8.69
C SER A 518 -14.30 61.40 7.37
N ALA A 519 -15.07 60.74 6.49
CA ALA A 519 -14.65 60.49 5.11
C ALA A 519 -14.48 61.80 4.31
N TYR A 520 -15.32 62.83 4.58
CA TYR A 520 -15.22 64.16 3.98
C TYR A 520 -13.94 64.90 4.34
N THR A 521 -13.49 64.78 5.59
CA THR A 521 -12.24 65.40 6.05
C THR A 521 -10.99 64.70 5.54
N ALA A 522 -11.12 63.45 5.07
CA ALA A 522 -9.98 62.64 4.66
C ALA A 522 -9.59 62.84 3.20
N ASN A 523 -10.51 63.21 2.29
CA ASN A 523 -10.22 63.29 0.86
C ASN A 523 -10.96 64.47 0.18
N GLU A 524 -10.20 65.44 -0.33
CA GLU A 524 -10.70 66.48 -1.23
C GLU A 524 -11.01 65.88 -2.61
N TYR A 525 -12.30 65.74 -2.97
CA TYR A 525 -12.73 65.42 -4.35
C TYR A 525 -13.88 66.35 -4.79
N GLU A 526 -13.81 66.81 -6.04
CA GLU A 526 -14.56 67.97 -6.55
C GLU A 526 -16.02 67.71 -7.02
N ASN A 527 -16.51 66.45 -7.14
CA ASN A 527 -17.89 66.20 -7.62
C ASN A 527 -18.65 65.15 -6.79
N LYS A 528 -19.83 65.53 -6.29
CA LYS A 528 -20.54 64.86 -5.18
C LYS A 528 -21.60 63.83 -5.61
N GLU A 529 -22.08 63.88 -6.85
CA GLU A 529 -23.24 63.10 -7.28
C GLU A 529 -22.86 61.68 -7.74
N ASP A 530 -21.70 61.52 -8.37
CA ASP A 530 -21.25 60.22 -8.93
C ASP A 530 -20.87 59.20 -7.85
N PHE A 531 -20.31 59.66 -6.72
CA PHE A 531 -19.95 58.78 -5.61
C PHE A 531 -21.18 58.17 -4.94
N VAL A 532 -22.24 58.97 -4.78
CA VAL A 532 -23.48 58.53 -4.13
C VAL A 532 -24.26 57.57 -5.03
N SER A 533 -24.28 57.78 -6.35
CA SER A 533 -24.98 56.86 -7.26
C SER A 533 -24.34 55.47 -7.32
N SER A 534 -23.00 55.39 -7.24
CA SER A 534 -22.29 54.11 -7.26
C SER A 534 -22.63 53.26 -6.03
N LEU A 535 -22.60 53.87 -4.84
CA LEU A 535 -22.85 53.18 -3.58
C LEU A 535 -24.29 52.64 -3.47
N VAL A 536 -25.26 53.35 -4.03
CA VAL A 536 -26.67 52.93 -4.02
C VAL A 536 -26.92 51.71 -4.93
N SER A 537 -26.19 51.59 -6.04
CA SER A 537 -26.37 50.47 -6.98
C SER A 537 -25.91 49.12 -6.42
N GLU A 538 -24.82 49.09 -5.66
CA GLU A 538 -24.31 47.85 -5.05
C GLU A 538 -25.21 47.33 -3.92
N LEU A 539 -25.79 48.23 -3.13
CA LEU A 539 -26.72 47.86 -2.05
C LEU A 539 -28.02 47.24 -2.59
N GLN A 540 -28.46 47.64 -3.79
CA GLN A 540 -29.71 47.17 -4.36
C GLN A 540 -29.63 45.73 -4.88
N ILE A 541 -28.45 45.30 -5.36
CA ILE A 541 -28.20 43.93 -5.81
C ILE A 541 -28.21 42.97 -4.61
N TYR A 542 -27.63 43.39 -3.49
CA TYR A 542 -27.51 42.56 -2.29
C TYR A 542 -28.87 42.19 -1.67
N VAL A 543 -29.84 43.11 -1.68
CA VAL A 543 -31.18 42.87 -1.12
C VAL A 543 -31.95 41.82 -1.93
N GLN A 544 -31.70 41.75 -3.25
CA GLN A 544 -32.44 40.86 -4.16
C GLN A 544 -32.08 39.39 -3.94
N ASP A 545 -30.81 39.09 -3.66
CA ASP A 545 -30.31 37.72 -3.44
C ASP A 545 -30.83 37.12 -2.12
N VAL A 546 -31.00 37.93 -1.08
CA VAL A 546 -31.48 37.47 0.23
C VAL A 546 -32.95 37.04 0.18
N SER A 547 -33.77 37.72 -0.62
CA SER A 547 -35.19 37.38 -0.80
C SER A 547 -35.42 36.02 -1.48
N ALA A 548 -34.59 35.66 -2.46
CA ALA A 548 -34.74 34.41 -3.21
C ALA A 548 -34.47 33.17 -2.33
N VAL A 549 -33.48 33.25 -1.45
CA VAL A 549 -33.11 32.16 -0.55
C VAL A 549 -34.19 31.87 0.50
N LEU A 550 -34.97 32.90 0.89
CA LEU A 550 -36.01 32.74 1.90
C LEU A 550 -37.23 31.96 1.37
N GLU A 551 -37.61 32.16 0.11
CA GLU A 551 -38.77 31.49 -0.50
C GLU A 551 -38.58 29.97 -0.62
N ASP A 552 -37.40 29.51 -1.03
CA ASP A 552 -37.10 28.09 -1.22
C ASP A 552 -37.20 27.30 0.09
N THR A 553 -36.74 27.88 1.20
CA THR A 553 -36.77 27.22 2.52
C THR A 553 -38.20 27.04 3.06
N SER A 554 -39.13 27.91 2.66
CA SER A 554 -40.51 27.86 3.15
C SER A 554 -41.32 26.70 2.56
N GLN A 555 -41.06 26.34 1.29
CA GLN A 555 -41.80 25.28 0.59
C GLN A 555 -41.42 23.88 1.07
N GLU A 556 -40.17 23.69 1.47
CA GLU A 556 -39.65 22.39 1.93
C GLU A 556 -40.23 21.97 3.29
N VAL A 557 -40.55 22.93 4.15
CA VAL A 557 -41.14 22.69 5.47
C VAL A 557 -42.58 22.18 5.38
N ILE A 558 -43.35 22.65 4.39
CA ILE A 558 -44.76 22.28 4.21
C ILE A 558 -44.90 20.80 3.81
N GLY A 559 -43.92 20.23 3.08
CA GLY A 559 -43.95 18.85 2.61
C GLY A 559 -43.84 17.78 3.72
N ASN A 560 -43.29 18.12 4.90
CA ASN A 560 -42.88 17.13 5.91
C ASN A 560 -43.87 16.94 7.08
N MET A 561 -44.90 17.77 7.19
CA MET A 561 -45.86 17.80 8.32
C MET A 561 -46.66 16.49 8.59
N PRO A 562 -47.14 15.72 7.59
CA PRO A 562 -47.99 14.55 7.84
C PRO A 562 -47.27 13.39 8.55
N LYS A 563 -45.94 13.29 8.41
CA LYS A 563 -45.13 12.23 9.03
C LYS A 563 -45.00 12.44 10.54
N ILE A 564 -44.86 13.69 10.96
CA ILE A 564 -44.65 14.10 12.36
C ILE A 564 -45.90 13.80 13.21
N VAL A 565 -47.10 13.95 12.63
CA VAL A 565 -48.37 13.65 13.32
C VAL A 565 -48.48 12.16 13.66
N LYS A 566 -48.03 11.27 12.77
CA LYS A 566 -48.13 9.81 12.95
C LYS A 566 -47.21 9.29 14.05
N ASP A 567 -46.04 9.90 14.22
CA ASP A 567 -45.07 9.52 15.25
C ASP A 567 -45.51 9.98 16.65
N MET A 568 -46.28 11.08 16.72
CA MET A 568 -46.82 11.60 17.98
C MET A 568 -47.89 10.67 18.60
N ASP A 569 -48.68 9.99 17.77
CA ASP A 569 -49.74 9.08 18.24
C ASP A 569 -49.19 7.76 18.82
N ASN A 570 -48.07 7.27 18.30
CA ASN A 570 -47.41 6.06 18.80
C ASN A 570 -46.83 6.27 20.21
N LEU A 571 -46.22 7.43 20.46
CA LEU A 571 -45.68 7.80 21.77
C LEU A 571 -46.77 7.93 22.85
N ARG A 572 -47.98 8.36 22.49
CA ARG A 572 -49.12 8.40 23.42
C ARG A 572 -49.60 7.02 23.85
N GLN A 573 -49.52 6.02 22.97
CA GLN A 573 -49.95 4.66 23.30
C GLN A 573 -48.99 3.97 24.28
N GLU A 574 -47.68 4.18 24.13
CA GLU A 574 -46.67 3.60 25.02
C GLU A 574 -46.77 4.18 26.45
N ALA A 575 -46.99 5.49 26.58
CA ALA A 575 -47.17 6.14 27.88
C ALA A 575 -48.39 5.59 28.66
N ALA A 576 -49.47 5.22 27.97
CA ALA A 576 -50.66 4.65 28.59
C ALA A 576 -50.43 3.24 29.16
N THR A 577 -49.52 2.45 28.56
CA THR A 577 -49.21 1.10 29.04
C THR A 577 -48.38 1.12 30.33
N LEU A 578 -47.49 2.10 30.47
CA LEU A 578 -46.65 2.27 31.66
C LEU A 578 -47.47 2.71 32.89
N GLN A 579 -48.45 3.58 32.70
CA GLN A 579 -49.37 4.01 33.76
C GLN A 579 -50.31 2.89 34.27
N ARG A 580 -50.50 1.83 33.49
CA ARG A 580 -51.31 0.66 33.92
C ARG A 580 -50.50 -0.23 34.87
N LYS A 581 -49.22 -0.47 34.55
CA LYS A 581 -48.30 -1.28 35.37
C LYS A 581 -47.99 -0.62 36.72
N MET A 582 -47.88 0.71 36.77
CA MET A 582 -47.69 1.44 38.04
C MET A 582 -48.91 1.33 38.98
N ARG A 583 -50.12 1.19 38.43
CA ARG A 583 -51.34 1.01 39.24
C ARG A 583 -51.47 -0.39 39.84
N GLU A 584 -50.99 -1.42 39.15
CA GLU A 584 -50.99 -2.81 39.67
C GLU A 584 -50.09 -2.94 40.90
N ILE A 585 -48.91 -2.33 40.87
CA ILE A 585 -47.95 -2.35 41.98
C ILE A 585 -48.47 -1.58 43.20
N HIS A 586 -49.24 -0.50 43.00
CA HIS A 586 -49.87 0.22 44.12
C HIS A 586 -51.05 -0.54 44.75
N VAL A 587 -51.72 -1.43 44.00
CA VAL A 587 -52.81 -2.26 44.54
C VAL A 587 -52.27 -3.43 45.37
N GLU A 588 -51.10 -3.98 45.01
CA GLU A 588 -50.45 -5.07 45.76
C GLU A 588 -49.88 -4.61 47.11
N ILE A 589 -49.39 -3.37 47.19
CA ILE A 589 -48.84 -2.79 48.43
C ILE A 589 -49.94 -2.42 49.43
N ALA A 590 -51.16 -2.14 48.95
CA ALA A 590 -52.31 -1.77 49.79
C ALA A 590 -53.04 -2.97 50.44
N GLN A 591 -52.72 -4.22 50.07
CA GLN A 591 -53.40 -5.43 50.60
C GLN A 591 -52.75 -6.03 51.86
N VAL A 592 -51.66 -5.44 52.38
CA VAL A 592 -50.86 -6.02 53.49
C VAL A 592 -51.06 -5.31 54.84
N GLN A 593 -52.05 -4.44 54.99
CA GLN A 593 -52.38 -3.86 56.31
C GLN A 593 -53.83 -4.15 56.74
N ASP A 594 -53.92 -4.76 57.92
CA ASP A 594 -55.06 -4.87 58.84
C ASP A 594 -56.25 -5.76 58.48
N SER A 595 -56.27 -6.99 59.03
CA SER A 595 -57.11 -7.39 60.18
C SER A 595 -57.34 -8.93 60.25
N GLY A 596 -56.56 -9.62 61.10
CA GLY A 596 -56.71 -11.06 61.37
C GLY A 596 -55.97 -11.55 62.63
N SER A 597 -55.60 -10.62 63.52
CA SER A 597 -54.59 -10.83 64.57
C SER A 597 -55.00 -11.74 65.74
N CYS A 598 -56.24 -12.24 65.80
CA CYS A 598 -56.68 -13.07 66.95
C CYS A 598 -57.03 -14.52 66.60
N LEU A 599 -57.30 -14.86 65.33
CA LEU A 599 -57.48 -16.26 64.90
C LEU A 599 -56.16 -16.89 64.42
N ALA A 600 -55.31 -16.08 63.78
CA ALA A 600 -53.97 -16.49 63.34
C ALA A 600 -53.04 -16.87 64.50
N ASN A 601 -53.29 -16.43 65.73
CA ASN A 601 -52.48 -16.81 66.90
C ASN A 601 -52.79 -18.22 67.41
N LEU A 602 -54.01 -18.75 67.15
CA LEU A 602 -54.38 -20.14 67.46
C LEU A 602 -53.90 -21.11 66.38
N GLU A 603 -54.02 -20.74 65.10
CA GLU A 603 -53.37 -21.49 64.00
C GLU A 603 -51.84 -21.41 64.07
N ARG A 604 -51.26 -20.29 64.53
CA ARG A 604 -49.81 -20.20 64.83
C ARG A 604 -49.38 -21.16 65.93
N LEU A 605 -50.20 -21.37 66.95
CA LEU A 605 -49.90 -22.33 68.02
C LEU A 605 -50.01 -23.79 67.56
N ASP A 606 -50.96 -24.10 66.68
CA ASP A 606 -51.13 -25.46 66.14
C ASP A 606 -50.10 -25.76 65.02
N THR A 607 -49.75 -24.76 64.22
CA THR A 607 -48.58 -24.82 63.30
C THR A 607 -47.25 -24.85 64.05
N LEU A 608 -47.12 -24.20 65.22
CA LEU A 608 -45.94 -24.32 66.08
C LEU A 608 -45.85 -25.69 66.74
N LYS A 609 -46.98 -26.29 67.12
CA LYS A 609 -47.04 -27.64 67.70
C LYS A 609 -46.68 -28.71 66.67
N THR A 610 -47.23 -28.63 65.45
CA THR A 610 -46.87 -29.52 64.34
C THR A 610 -45.41 -29.31 63.90
N LYS A 611 -44.91 -28.07 63.85
CA LYS A 611 -43.50 -27.77 63.61
C LYS A 611 -42.58 -28.28 64.73
N LEU A 612 -42.99 -28.23 66.00
CA LEU A 612 -42.23 -28.81 67.13
C LEU A 612 -42.18 -30.33 67.08
N GLN A 613 -43.23 -30.98 66.56
CA GLN A 613 -43.30 -32.43 66.42
C GLN A 613 -42.45 -32.93 65.24
N ILE A 614 -42.46 -32.20 64.12
CA ILE A 614 -41.54 -32.40 62.99
C ILE A 614 -40.10 -32.08 63.39
N ALA A 615 -39.86 -31.03 64.19
CA ALA A 615 -38.53 -30.69 64.70
C ALA A 615 -38.01 -31.74 65.69
N LYS A 616 -38.86 -32.36 66.51
CA LYS A 616 -38.48 -33.46 67.42
C LYS A 616 -38.10 -34.74 66.67
N GLN A 617 -38.81 -35.04 65.57
CA GLN A 617 -38.49 -36.19 64.71
C GLN A 617 -37.24 -35.90 63.85
N GLY A 618 -37.06 -34.66 63.40
CA GLY A 618 -35.85 -34.17 62.73
C GLY A 618 -34.61 -34.13 63.64
N LEU A 619 -34.78 -33.92 64.96
CA LEU A 619 -33.68 -33.94 65.94
C LEU A 619 -33.14 -35.36 66.19
N GLN A 620 -34.01 -36.37 66.18
CA GLN A 620 -33.59 -37.77 66.34
C GLN A 620 -32.87 -38.33 65.12
N GLU A 621 -33.22 -37.84 63.92
CA GLU A 621 -32.54 -38.24 62.69
C GLU A 621 -31.31 -37.37 62.36
N SER A 622 -31.22 -36.13 62.89
CA SER A 622 -30.01 -35.29 62.78
C SER A 622 -28.82 -35.87 63.54
N ASP A 623 -29.06 -36.55 64.65
CA ASP A 623 -28.01 -37.21 65.44
C ASP A 623 -27.35 -38.37 64.67
N GLY A 624 -28.09 -39.05 63.79
CA GLY A 624 -27.55 -40.10 62.92
C GLY A 624 -26.82 -39.57 61.68
N TRP A 625 -27.25 -38.42 61.16
CA TRP A 625 -26.65 -37.77 59.99
C TRP A 625 -25.29 -37.17 60.32
N GLY A 626 -25.16 -36.47 61.46
CA GLY A 626 -23.90 -35.91 61.93
C GLY A 626 -22.80 -36.94 62.15
N ARG A 627 -23.17 -38.15 62.61
CA ARG A 627 -22.25 -39.27 62.76
C ARG A 627 -21.80 -39.86 61.42
N LEU A 628 -22.72 -39.99 60.45
CA LEU A 628 -22.37 -40.46 59.11
C LEU A 628 -21.50 -39.46 58.35
N THR A 629 -21.72 -38.15 58.53
CA THR A 629 -20.86 -37.11 57.95
C THR A 629 -19.49 -37.08 58.61
N SER A 630 -19.39 -37.22 59.94
CA SER A 630 -18.08 -37.29 60.62
C SER A 630 -17.32 -38.57 60.23
N GLU A 631 -18.00 -39.72 60.13
CA GLU A 631 -17.38 -40.96 59.65
C GLU A 631 -16.92 -40.84 58.18
N LEU A 632 -17.66 -40.12 57.34
CA LEU A 632 -17.25 -39.86 55.95
C LEU A 632 -16.07 -38.87 55.87
N GLU A 633 -16.05 -37.84 56.70
CA GLU A 633 -14.91 -36.90 56.80
C GLU A 633 -13.64 -37.59 57.30
N ASP A 634 -13.74 -38.45 58.33
CA ASP A 634 -12.61 -39.26 58.83
C ASP A 634 -12.04 -40.19 57.74
N LEU A 635 -12.90 -40.78 56.90
CA LEU A 635 -12.47 -41.65 55.79
C LEU A 635 -11.83 -40.84 54.65
N LEU A 636 -12.34 -39.65 54.38
CA LEU A 636 -11.75 -38.71 53.42
C LEU A 636 -10.37 -38.23 53.89
N GLU A 637 -10.19 -37.91 55.17
CA GLU A 637 -8.90 -37.54 55.75
C GLU A 637 -7.86 -38.68 55.68
N ARG A 638 -8.33 -39.93 55.68
CA ARG A 638 -7.50 -41.14 55.53
C ARG A 638 -7.25 -41.55 54.08
N ASN A 639 -7.77 -40.82 53.09
CA ASN A 639 -7.74 -41.15 51.66
C ASN A 639 -8.35 -42.52 51.29
N ASP A 640 -9.30 -43.05 52.08
CA ASP A 640 -10.00 -44.29 51.76
C ASP A 640 -11.23 -44.05 50.87
N ILE A 641 -11.00 -44.10 49.55
CA ILE A 641 -12.00 -43.79 48.52
C ILE A 641 -13.14 -44.83 48.51
N LEU A 642 -12.82 -46.12 48.72
CA LEU A 642 -13.82 -47.20 48.67
C LEU A 642 -14.76 -47.13 49.87
N GLY A 643 -14.21 -46.97 51.07
CA GLY A 643 -15.02 -46.77 52.29
C GLY A 643 -15.87 -45.51 52.23
N GLY A 644 -15.32 -44.42 51.67
CA GLY A 644 -16.05 -43.17 51.43
C GLY A 644 -17.23 -43.33 50.46
N CYS A 645 -17.08 -44.09 49.37
CA CYS A 645 -18.17 -44.37 48.41
C CYS A 645 -19.33 -45.14 49.05
N GLU A 646 -19.03 -46.15 49.87
CA GLU A 646 -20.06 -46.96 50.52
C GLU A 646 -20.87 -46.12 51.51
N LYS A 647 -20.19 -45.30 52.32
CA LYS A 647 -20.84 -44.37 53.27
C LYS A 647 -21.62 -43.27 52.55
N LEU A 648 -21.12 -42.77 51.42
CA LEU A 648 -21.85 -41.81 50.57
C LEU A 648 -23.12 -42.43 49.98
N SER A 649 -23.09 -43.69 49.56
CA SER A 649 -24.29 -44.39 49.07
C SER A 649 -25.35 -44.55 50.17
N ILE A 650 -24.93 -44.71 51.43
CA ILE A 650 -25.82 -44.75 52.60
C ILE A 650 -26.41 -43.36 52.88
N LEU A 651 -25.60 -42.30 52.77
CA LEU A 651 -26.04 -40.91 52.88
C LEU A 651 -27.02 -40.50 51.77
N GLN A 652 -26.82 -40.97 50.53
CA GLN A 652 -27.77 -40.75 49.44
C GLN A 652 -29.10 -41.46 49.67
N LYS A 653 -29.08 -42.70 50.21
CA LYS A 653 -30.30 -43.43 50.57
C LYS A 653 -31.03 -42.77 51.74
N SER A 654 -30.31 -42.22 52.73
CA SER A 654 -30.93 -41.48 53.84
C SER A 654 -31.51 -40.13 53.41
N LEU A 655 -30.87 -39.46 52.43
CA LEU A 655 -31.37 -38.22 51.82
C LEU A 655 -32.74 -38.45 51.14
N ILE A 656 -32.90 -39.54 50.40
CA ILE A 656 -34.17 -39.91 49.74
C ILE A 656 -35.26 -40.22 50.77
N ALA A 657 -34.90 -40.85 51.90
CA ALA A 657 -35.84 -41.13 53.00
C ALA A 657 -36.33 -39.88 53.75
N GLN A 658 -35.61 -38.74 53.61
CA GLN A 658 -35.85 -37.49 54.32
C GLN A 658 -36.46 -36.37 53.45
N MET A 659 -37.02 -36.71 52.29
CA MET A 659 -37.70 -35.73 51.42
C MET A 659 -38.80 -34.97 52.17
N ASN A 660 -38.84 -33.64 52.00
CA ASN A 660 -39.81 -32.69 52.58
C ASN A 660 -39.55 -32.24 54.03
N LEU A 661 -38.37 -32.52 54.60
CA LEU A 661 -37.95 -31.99 55.91
C LEU A 661 -37.25 -30.61 55.80
N PRO A 662 -37.38 -29.72 56.81
CA PRO A 662 -36.62 -28.46 56.87
C PRO A 662 -35.11 -28.74 56.89
N GLY A 663 -34.33 -28.05 56.04
CA GLY A 663 -32.88 -28.25 55.90
C GLY A 663 -32.47 -29.23 54.79
N GLN A 664 -33.40 -29.69 53.95
CA GLN A 664 -33.12 -30.57 52.80
C GLN A 664 -32.06 -29.99 51.85
N ASN A 665 -32.16 -28.70 51.52
CA ASN A 665 -31.20 -28.04 50.62
C ASN A 665 -29.77 -28.03 51.19
N GLU A 666 -29.61 -27.87 52.51
CA GLU A 666 -28.29 -27.88 53.17
C GLU A 666 -27.67 -29.29 53.13
N ARG A 667 -28.49 -30.33 53.34
CA ARG A 667 -28.04 -31.73 53.26
C ARG A 667 -27.72 -32.17 51.84
N GLU A 668 -28.50 -31.73 50.85
CA GLU A 668 -28.20 -31.92 49.43
C GLU A 668 -26.86 -31.28 49.05
N MET A 669 -26.60 -30.06 49.53
CA MET A 669 -25.31 -29.39 49.34
C MET A 669 -24.15 -30.17 49.98
N HIS A 670 -24.30 -30.66 51.22
CA HIS A 670 -23.27 -31.46 51.88
C HIS A 670 -22.96 -32.79 51.16
N VAL A 671 -23.98 -33.48 50.65
CA VAL A 671 -23.79 -34.71 49.86
C VAL A 671 -23.08 -34.41 48.54
N GLU A 672 -23.42 -33.30 47.88
CA GLU A 672 -22.78 -32.90 46.63
C GLU A 672 -21.33 -32.43 46.85
N GLU A 673 -21.03 -31.74 47.95
CA GLU A 673 -19.66 -31.42 48.39
C GLU A 673 -18.83 -32.68 48.65
N ALA A 674 -19.40 -33.69 49.31
CA ALA A 674 -18.75 -34.97 49.55
C ALA A 674 -18.46 -35.74 48.25
N LYS A 675 -19.39 -35.74 47.29
CA LYS A 675 -19.14 -36.30 45.95
C LYS A 675 -17.99 -35.60 45.24
N ASN A 676 -17.95 -34.27 45.27
CA ASN A 676 -16.91 -33.49 44.63
C ASN A 676 -15.53 -33.74 45.25
N LYS A 677 -15.45 -33.91 46.59
CA LYS A 677 -14.21 -34.29 47.29
C LYS A 677 -13.75 -35.70 46.92
N LEU A 678 -14.65 -36.69 46.88
CA LEU A 678 -14.31 -38.07 46.47
C LEU A 678 -13.87 -38.15 45.01
N GLU A 679 -14.53 -37.41 44.11
CA GLU A 679 -14.14 -37.32 42.71
C GLU A 679 -12.73 -36.73 42.55
N ALA A 680 -12.42 -35.67 43.30
CA ALA A 680 -11.09 -35.04 43.28
C ALA A 680 -10.00 -36.04 43.70
N LEU A 681 -10.24 -36.84 44.75
CA LEU A 681 -9.31 -37.87 45.23
C LEU A 681 -9.14 -39.03 44.23
N ALA A 682 -10.21 -39.45 43.55
CA ALA A 682 -10.18 -40.57 42.60
C ALA A 682 -9.60 -40.19 41.22
N SER A 683 -9.72 -38.93 40.80
CA SER A 683 -9.38 -38.48 39.45
C SER A 683 -7.93 -38.82 39.00
N PRO A 684 -6.86 -38.66 39.82
CA PRO A 684 -5.51 -38.97 39.36
C PRO A 684 -5.29 -40.47 39.14
N GLN A 685 -5.94 -41.32 39.95
CA GLN A 685 -5.81 -42.77 39.86
C GLN A 685 -6.57 -43.33 38.64
N VAL A 686 -7.75 -42.77 38.35
CA VAL A 686 -8.54 -43.09 37.15
C VAL A 686 -7.77 -42.76 35.87
N VAL A 687 -7.17 -41.57 35.80
CA VAL A 687 -6.36 -41.14 34.65
C VAL A 687 -5.17 -42.09 34.44
N LYS A 688 -4.47 -42.45 35.52
CA LYS A 688 -3.37 -43.41 35.47
C LYS A 688 -3.82 -44.79 34.99
N CYS A 689 -4.93 -45.31 35.50
CA CYS A 689 -5.50 -46.60 35.08
C CYS A 689 -5.84 -46.60 33.58
N PHE A 690 -6.49 -45.54 33.08
CA PHE A 690 -6.85 -45.45 31.66
C PHE A 690 -5.66 -45.26 30.73
N SER A 691 -4.56 -44.65 31.21
CA SER A 691 -3.32 -44.54 30.44
C SER A 691 -2.60 -45.88 30.26
N ILE A 692 -2.68 -46.76 31.27
CA ILE A 692 -2.06 -48.10 31.26
C ILE A 692 -2.91 -49.11 30.46
N GLY A 693 -4.23 -48.89 30.37
CA GLY A 693 -5.13 -49.76 29.63
C GLY A 693 -5.53 -51.05 30.35
N ASP A 694 -5.39 -51.10 31.68
CA ASP A 694 -5.79 -52.27 32.49
C ASP A 694 -7.33 -52.33 32.65
N ALA A 695 -7.95 -53.33 32.02
CA ALA A 695 -9.40 -53.53 32.05
C ALA A 695 -9.92 -53.97 33.43
N THR A 696 -9.09 -54.61 34.25
CA THR A 696 -9.51 -55.17 35.54
C THR A 696 -9.61 -54.08 36.62
N GLU A 697 -8.65 -53.17 36.65
CA GLU A 697 -8.67 -51.96 37.47
C GLU A 697 -9.76 -50.98 37.02
N ALA A 698 -9.94 -50.81 35.70
CA ALA A 698 -10.97 -49.94 35.14
C ALA A 698 -12.39 -50.33 35.57
N SER A 699 -12.67 -51.64 35.70
CA SER A 699 -13.96 -52.16 36.19
C SER A 699 -14.29 -51.68 37.61
N LYS A 700 -13.28 -51.57 38.49
CA LYS A 700 -13.45 -51.07 39.87
C LYS A 700 -13.89 -49.61 39.89
N TYR A 701 -13.33 -48.76 39.03
CA TYR A 701 -13.73 -47.36 38.91
C TYR A 701 -15.11 -47.17 38.26
N VAL A 702 -15.52 -48.08 37.37
CA VAL A 702 -16.90 -48.07 36.82
C VAL A 702 -17.92 -48.35 37.92
N ASP A 703 -17.66 -49.31 38.81
CA ASP A 703 -18.53 -49.59 39.97
C ASP A 703 -18.54 -48.41 40.97
N MET A 704 -17.37 -47.82 41.27
CA MET A 704 -17.27 -46.67 42.17
C MET A 704 -18.03 -45.43 41.66
N PHE A 705 -17.80 -45.01 40.41
CA PHE A 705 -18.50 -43.87 39.81
C PHE A 705 -19.98 -44.17 39.54
N GLY A 706 -20.36 -45.45 39.44
CA GLY A 706 -21.74 -45.90 39.45
C GLY A 706 -22.43 -45.62 40.80
N LYS A 707 -21.76 -45.96 41.91
CA LYS A 707 -22.26 -45.69 43.28
C LYS A 707 -22.35 -44.20 43.62
N MET A 708 -21.59 -43.33 42.94
CA MET A 708 -21.63 -41.86 43.12
C MET A 708 -22.64 -41.14 42.20
N ASP A 709 -23.32 -41.86 41.30
CA ASP A 709 -24.13 -41.28 40.20
C ASP A 709 -23.32 -40.36 39.25
N ARG A 710 -22.04 -40.69 39.01
CA ARG A 710 -21.07 -39.89 38.23
C ARG A 710 -20.49 -40.61 36.99
N LEU A 711 -21.20 -41.62 36.47
CA LEU A 711 -20.83 -42.36 35.24
C LEU A 711 -20.57 -41.48 33.99
N PRO A 712 -21.31 -40.38 33.74
CA PRO A 712 -21.01 -39.46 32.65
C PRO A 712 -19.62 -38.81 32.76
N GLN A 713 -19.20 -38.44 33.97
CA GLN A 713 -17.87 -37.89 34.23
C GLN A 713 -16.77 -38.93 33.97
N LEU A 714 -16.97 -40.19 34.34
CA LEU A 714 -16.01 -41.27 34.03
C LEU A 714 -15.80 -41.45 32.51
N LYS A 715 -16.88 -41.38 31.72
CA LYS A 715 -16.80 -41.39 30.26
C LYS A 715 -16.04 -40.17 29.73
N GLN A 716 -16.16 -39.02 30.38
CA GLN A 716 -15.41 -37.82 30.05
C GLN A 716 -13.91 -38.00 30.36
N TYR A 717 -13.55 -38.56 31.53
CA TYR A 717 -12.16 -38.88 31.89
C TYR A 717 -11.52 -39.85 30.88
N TYR A 718 -12.24 -40.90 30.48
CA TYR A 718 -11.76 -41.84 29.47
C TYR A 718 -11.51 -41.15 28.12
N ARG A 719 -12.45 -40.31 27.66
CA ARG A 719 -12.29 -39.52 26.44
C ARG A 719 -11.12 -38.56 26.51
N THR A 720 -10.91 -37.90 27.66
CA THR A 720 -9.77 -36.99 27.83
C THR A 720 -8.43 -37.72 27.77
N VAL A 721 -8.31 -38.91 28.37
CA VAL A 721 -7.07 -39.70 28.35
C VAL A 721 -6.74 -40.19 26.93
N GLN A 722 -7.74 -40.66 26.20
CA GLN A 722 -7.56 -41.07 24.80
C GLN A 722 -7.17 -39.89 23.90
N LYS A 723 -7.81 -38.74 24.13
CA LYS A 723 -7.47 -37.48 23.45
C LYS A 723 -6.03 -37.05 23.73
N THR A 724 -5.57 -37.09 24.98
CA THR A 724 -4.19 -36.74 25.33
C THR A 724 -3.17 -37.73 24.76
N GLY A 725 -3.51 -39.03 24.70
CA GLY A 725 -2.64 -40.04 24.08
C GLY A 725 -2.45 -39.80 22.58
N LEU A 726 -3.53 -39.54 21.84
CA LEU A 726 -3.46 -39.20 20.41
C LEU A 726 -2.74 -37.87 20.15
N GLN A 727 -2.90 -36.87 21.04
CA GLN A 727 -2.15 -35.61 20.95
C GLN A 727 -0.64 -35.84 21.14
N GLY A 728 -0.24 -36.71 22.08
CA GLY A 728 1.17 -37.07 22.28
C GLY A 728 1.78 -37.75 21.05
N GLN A 729 1.09 -38.74 20.48
CA GLN A 729 1.53 -39.42 19.26
C GLN A 729 1.66 -38.46 18.06
N TRP A 730 0.71 -37.53 17.92
CA TRP A 730 0.79 -36.50 16.90
C TRP A 730 2.03 -35.61 17.08
N GLN A 731 2.30 -35.19 18.32
CA GLN A 731 3.47 -34.37 18.63
C GLN A 731 4.77 -35.10 18.29
N GLU A 732 4.90 -36.38 18.64
CA GLU A 732 6.06 -37.20 18.29
C GLU A 732 6.27 -37.30 16.76
N ILE A 733 5.21 -37.53 16.00
CA ILE A 733 5.28 -37.61 14.52
C ILE A 733 5.70 -36.27 13.91
N VAL A 734 5.18 -35.15 14.43
CA VAL A 734 5.56 -33.81 13.96
C VAL A 734 7.02 -33.53 14.28
N ASP A 735 7.48 -33.83 15.50
CA ASP A 735 8.87 -33.63 15.91
C ASP A 735 9.85 -34.48 15.06
N LEU A 736 9.45 -35.70 14.69
CA LEU A 736 10.20 -36.55 13.77
C LEU A 736 10.25 -35.96 12.35
N ALA A 737 9.11 -35.49 11.84
CA ALA A 737 9.00 -34.88 10.51
C ALA A 737 9.82 -33.58 10.39
N GLU A 738 9.89 -32.81 11.47
CA GLU A 738 10.73 -31.61 11.54
C GLU A 738 12.22 -31.90 11.32
N ASN A 739 12.68 -33.10 11.67
CA ASN A 739 14.06 -33.54 11.56
C ASN A 739 14.38 -34.26 10.24
N SER A 740 13.40 -34.90 9.59
CA SER A 740 13.63 -35.80 8.45
C SER A 740 13.23 -35.26 7.07
N SER A 741 12.59 -34.08 6.99
CA SER A 741 12.03 -33.50 5.75
C SER A 741 11.03 -34.42 5.01
N ASP A 742 10.53 -35.47 5.66
CA ASP A 742 9.62 -36.42 5.05
C ASP A 742 8.20 -35.84 4.93
N VAL A 743 7.69 -35.75 3.71
CA VAL A 743 6.34 -35.23 3.39
C VAL A 743 5.23 -36.18 3.86
N ARG A 744 5.55 -37.44 4.18
CA ARG A 744 4.57 -38.51 4.45
C ARG A 744 4.05 -38.57 5.88
N PHE A 745 4.52 -37.73 6.79
CA PHE A 745 4.16 -37.77 8.21
C PHE A 745 2.64 -37.66 8.47
N LEU A 746 1.91 -36.87 7.65
CA LEU A 746 0.45 -36.77 7.77
C LEU A 746 -0.24 -38.11 7.45
N ARG A 747 0.30 -38.86 6.48
CA ARG A 747 -0.21 -40.18 6.11
C ARG A 747 0.07 -41.21 7.20
N GLU A 748 1.21 -41.11 7.86
CA GLU A 748 1.57 -41.93 9.02
C GLU A 748 0.64 -41.66 10.21
N PHE A 749 0.36 -40.40 10.52
CA PHE A 749 -0.62 -40.05 11.54
C PHE A 749 -2.03 -40.60 11.21
N TYR A 750 -2.47 -40.47 9.96
CA TYR A 750 -3.74 -41.04 9.52
C TYR A 750 -3.80 -42.56 9.61
N HIS A 751 -2.67 -43.26 9.46
CA HIS A 751 -2.61 -44.71 9.68
C HIS A 751 -2.84 -45.07 11.15
N HIS A 752 -2.14 -44.40 12.08
CA HIS A 752 -2.32 -44.59 13.52
C HIS A 752 -3.76 -44.28 13.96
N LEU A 753 -4.34 -43.23 13.38
CA LEU A 753 -5.72 -42.84 13.64
C LEU A 753 -6.71 -43.91 13.15
N LEU A 754 -6.50 -44.48 11.96
CA LEU A 754 -7.30 -45.61 11.45
C LEU A 754 -7.16 -46.87 12.31
N GLU A 755 -5.96 -47.17 12.81
CA GLU A 755 -5.73 -48.31 13.71
C GLU A 755 -6.46 -48.11 15.05
N HIS A 756 -6.45 -46.90 15.60
CA HIS A 756 -7.21 -46.54 16.80
C HIS A 756 -8.72 -46.68 16.57
N PHE A 757 -9.21 -46.24 15.40
CA PHE A 757 -10.59 -46.44 14.96
C PHE A 757 -10.98 -47.93 14.91
N GLN A 758 -10.12 -48.79 14.37
CA GLN A 758 -10.40 -50.23 14.29
C GLN A 758 -10.55 -50.89 15.67
N LYS A 759 -9.80 -50.41 16.68
CA LYS A 759 -9.87 -50.92 18.06
C LYS A 759 -11.09 -50.41 18.83
N GLN A 760 -11.75 -49.31 18.41
CA GLN A 760 -12.84 -48.68 19.17
C GLN A 760 -14.09 -48.40 18.30
N VAL A 761 -15.18 -49.14 18.55
CA VAL A 761 -16.33 -49.26 17.63
C VAL A 761 -17.21 -48.01 17.44
N SER A 762 -17.07 -46.86 18.14
CA SER A 762 -17.98 -45.72 17.83
C SER A 762 -17.64 -44.30 18.32
N SER A 763 -16.47 -44.05 18.93
CA SER A 763 -16.32 -42.88 19.81
C SER A 763 -15.24 -41.85 19.40
N MET A 764 -14.90 -41.70 18.12
CA MET A 764 -14.16 -40.51 17.69
C MET A 764 -15.12 -39.36 17.43
N THR A 765 -14.92 -38.29 18.18
CA THR A 765 -15.63 -37.02 18.02
C THR A 765 -14.77 -36.11 17.16
N ALA A 766 -15.39 -35.31 16.27
CA ALA A 766 -14.70 -34.27 15.50
C ALA A 766 -13.79 -33.37 16.37
N ASP A 767 -14.11 -33.30 17.67
CA ASP A 767 -13.38 -32.58 18.71
C ASP A 767 -11.93 -33.04 18.88
N THR A 768 -11.59 -34.32 18.64
CA THR A 768 -10.20 -34.78 18.79
C THR A 768 -9.29 -34.23 17.69
N LEU A 769 -9.73 -34.33 16.43
CA LEU A 769 -9.03 -33.75 15.26
C LEU A 769 -8.90 -32.23 15.32
N ASN A 770 -9.87 -31.54 15.93
CA ASN A 770 -9.84 -30.08 16.11
C ASN A 770 -8.96 -29.63 17.27
N SER A 771 -8.62 -30.54 18.20
CA SER A 771 -7.87 -30.22 19.41
C SER A 771 -6.38 -30.53 19.36
N LEU A 772 -5.87 -31.02 18.23
CA LEU A 772 -4.45 -31.38 18.07
C LEU A 772 -3.55 -30.15 18.34
N GLN A 773 -2.44 -30.38 19.06
CA GLN A 773 -1.41 -29.38 19.35
C GLN A 773 -0.04 -30.01 18.99
N PRO A 774 0.77 -29.39 18.10
CA PRO A 774 0.43 -28.24 17.27
C PRO A 774 -0.76 -28.56 16.34
N THR A 775 -1.52 -27.57 15.89
CA THR A 775 -2.62 -27.82 14.94
C THR A 775 -2.05 -28.30 13.60
N ARG A 776 -2.82 -29.11 12.85
CA ARG A 776 -2.39 -29.62 11.52
C ARG A 776 -1.99 -28.49 10.56
N GLU A 777 -2.69 -27.37 10.61
CA GLU A 777 -2.36 -26.16 9.86
C GLU A 777 -0.96 -25.63 10.23
N VAL A 778 -0.67 -25.49 11.53
CA VAL A 778 0.63 -24.99 12.01
C VAL A 778 1.78 -25.95 11.66
N ALA A 779 1.56 -27.25 11.82
CA ALA A 779 2.57 -28.26 11.49
C ALA A 779 2.93 -28.23 9.99
N ILE A 780 1.92 -28.23 9.10
CA ILE A 780 2.15 -28.19 7.65
C ILE A 780 2.72 -26.85 7.21
N THR A 781 2.27 -25.71 7.76
CA THR A 781 2.85 -24.40 7.41
C THR A 781 4.31 -24.28 7.84
N ASN A 782 4.70 -24.82 8.99
CA ASN A 782 6.10 -24.87 9.42
C ASN A 782 6.94 -25.77 8.50
N PHE A 783 6.40 -26.91 8.09
CA PHE A 783 7.03 -27.79 7.11
C PHE A 783 7.25 -27.09 5.75
N LEU A 784 6.22 -26.43 5.22
CA LEU A 784 6.27 -25.72 3.94
C LEU A 784 7.22 -24.52 3.92
N LYS A 785 7.56 -23.93 5.08
CA LYS A 785 8.58 -22.87 5.15
C LYS A 785 9.99 -23.38 4.83
N ARG A 786 10.27 -24.65 5.16
CA ARG A 786 11.58 -25.27 4.97
C ARG A 786 11.71 -25.97 3.61
N HIS A 787 10.59 -26.44 3.05
CA HIS A 787 10.57 -27.16 1.78
C HIS A 787 10.70 -26.22 0.56
N THR A 788 11.53 -26.58 -0.42
CA THR A 788 11.72 -25.83 -1.67
C THR A 788 10.46 -25.86 -2.53
N ASP A 789 9.94 -27.06 -2.79
CA ASP A 789 8.82 -27.29 -3.70
C ASP A 789 7.50 -27.36 -2.94
N LYS A 790 6.99 -26.19 -2.58
CA LYS A 790 5.78 -26.04 -1.74
C LYS A 790 4.53 -26.67 -2.37
N LEU A 791 4.38 -26.56 -3.69
CA LEU A 791 3.21 -27.10 -4.41
C LEU A 791 3.19 -28.63 -4.44
N GLU A 792 4.36 -29.27 -4.56
CA GLU A 792 4.49 -30.73 -4.52
C GLU A 792 4.13 -31.27 -3.12
N ALA A 793 4.66 -30.64 -2.07
CA ALA A 793 4.34 -31.01 -0.70
C ALA A 793 2.83 -30.85 -0.39
N ILE A 794 2.20 -29.77 -0.86
CA ILE A 794 0.74 -29.57 -0.71
C ILE A 794 -0.06 -30.64 -1.47
N SER A 795 0.41 -31.05 -2.65
CA SER A 795 -0.21 -32.14 -3.44
C SER A 795 -0.22 -33.45 -2.67
N GLU A 796 0.89 -33.81 -2.03
CA GLU A 796 0.98 -35.01 -1.18
C GLU A 796 0.06 -34.94 0.05
N PHE A 797 -0.04 -33.77 0.71
CA PHE A 797 -0.98 -33.61 1.82
C PHE A 797 -2.45 -33.71 1.37
N SER A 798 -2.78 -33.17 0.19
CA SER A 798 -4.12 -33.33 -0.41
C SER A 798 -4.42 -34.81 -0.68
N ALA A 799 -3.48 -35.53 -1.29
CA ALA A 799 -3.60 -36.96 -1.54
C ALA A 799 -3.78 -37.77 -0.24
N ALA A 800 -3.05 -37.44 0.83
CA ALA A 800 -3.20 -38.07 2.14
C ALA A 800 -4.60 -37.85 2.75
N ASN A 801 -5.15 -36.64 2.64
CA ASN A 801 -6.51 -36.33 3.10
C ASN A 801 -7.58 -37.12 2.33
N GLN A 802 -7.46 -37.17 1.01
CA GLN A 802 -8.38 -37.93 0.14
C GLN A 802 -8.31 -39.42 0.46
N PHE A 803 -7.10 -39.97 0.62
CA PHE A 803 -6.88 -41.37 0.99
C PHE A 803 -7.54 -41.71 2.33
N PHE A 804 -7.36 -40.86 3.35
CA PHE A 804 -7.99 -41.07 4.65
C PHE A 804 -9.52 -41.03 4.57
N GLY A 805 -10.09 -40.04 3.86
CA GLY A 805 -11.54 -39.91 3.69
C GLY A 805 -12.17 -41.13 3.00
N VAL A 806 -11.57 -41.62 1.90
CA VAL A 806 -12.06 -42.79 1.15
C VAL A 806 -11.92 -44.07 1.99
N THR A 807 -10.82 -44.24 2.72
CA THR A 807 -10.58 -45.43 3.55
C THR A 807 -11.52 -45.47 4.74
N LEU A 808 -11.77 -44.33 5.38
CA LEU A 808 -12.73 -44.19 6.47
C LEU A 808 -14.16 -44.45 6.00
N GLN A 809 -14.52 -44.01 4.78
CA GLN A 809 -15.82 -44.32 4.19
C GLN A 809 -16.03 -45.83 3.98
N LYS A 810 -15.02 -46.52 3.43
CA LYS A 810 -15.06 -47.98 3.24
C LYS A 810 -15.20 -48.71 4.57
N TYR A 811 -14.50 -48.25 5.61
CA TYR A 811 -14.61 -48.84 6.95
C TYR A 811 -16.01 -48.69 7.55
N LEU A 812 -16.60 -47.49 7.45
CA LEU A 812 -17.96 -47.25 7.95
C LEU A 812 -19.00 -48.12 7.22
N GLN A 813 -18.88 -48.27 5.90
CA GLN A 813 -19.74 -49.18 5.11
C GLN A 813 -19.61 -50.64 5.57
N ASN A 814 -18.39 -51.11 5.87
CA ASN A 814 -18.15 -52.48 6.31
C ASN A 814 -18.59 -52.76 7.78
N SER A 815 -18.56 -51.74 8.64
CA SER A 815 -18.88 -51.87 10.08
C SER A 815 -20.38 -51.96 10.40
N GLY A 816 -21.26 -51.77 9.40
CA GLY A 816 -22.73 -51.77 9.59
C GLY A 816 -23.28 -50.59 10.41
N SER A 817 -22.43 -49.68 10.89
CA SER A 817 -22.83 -48.53 11.70
C SER A 817 -23.14 -47.31 10.81
N THR A 818 -24.42 -46.94 10.71
CA THR A 818 -24.82 -45.71 10.02
C THR A 818 -24.67 -44.52 10.96
N LEU A 819 -23.61 -43.74 10.78
CA LEU A 819 -23.46 -42.46 11.48
C LEU A 819 -24.56 -41.49 11.02
N PRO A 820 -25.20 -40.73 11.95
CA PRO A 820 -26.11 -39.65 11.58
C PRO A 820 -25.43 -38.66 10.62
N LYS A 821 -26.17 -38.17 9.62
CA LYS A 821 -25.65 -37.24 8.59
C LYS A 821 -24.93 -36.03 9.19
N GLU A 822 -25.39 -35.53 10.33
CA GLU A 822 -24.78 -34.41 11.06
C GLU A 822 -23.37 -34.73 11.59
N LYS A 823 -23.16 -35.94 12.13
CA LYS A 823 -21.84 -36.37 12.62
C LYS A 823 -20.88 -36.65 11.47
N LEU A 824 -21.40 -37.16 10.35
CA LEU A 824 -20.62 -37.35 9.11
C LEU A 824 -20.16 -35.99 8.56
N ALA A 825 -21.04 -34.99 8.56
CA ALA A 825 -20.70 -33.61 8.19
C ALA A 825 -19.71 -32.94 9.16
N ALA A 826 -19.85 -33.17 10.48
CA ALA A 826 -18.89 -32.66 11.46
C ALA A 826 -17.50 -33.29 11.30
N LEU A 827 -17.45 -34.59 11.01
CA LEU A 827 -16.20 -35.31 10.77
C LEU A 827 -15.56 -34.89 9.44
N SER A 828 -16.33 -34.76 8.35
CA SER A 828 -15.80 -34.28 7.08
C SER A 828 -15.28 -32.85 7.18
N LYS A 829 -15.95 -32.00 7.95
CA LYS A 829 -15.44 -30.67 8.30
C LYS A 829 -14.12 -30.77 9.05
N ALA A 830 -14.04 -31.55 10.13
CA ALA A 830 -12.78 -31.71 10.87
C ALA A 830 -11.63 -32.26 10.00
N ILE A 831 -11.91 -33.10 8.99
CA ILE A 831 -10.87 -33.62 8.09
C ILE A 831 -10.34 -32.54 7.15
N TYR A 832 -11.20 -31.72 6.54
CA TYR A 832 -10.81 -30.87 5.42
C TYR A 832 -10.72 -29.36 5.72
N ASP A 833 -11.35 -28.86 6.81
CA ASP A 833 -11.45 -27.41 7.10
C ASP A 833 -10.08 -26.74 7.27
N TYR A 834 -9.10 -27.44 7.86
CA TYR A 834 -7.74 -26.92 8.01
C TYR A 834 -7.04 -26.68 6.65
N PHE A 835 -7.42 -27.42 5.61
CA PHE A 835 -6.77 -27.35 4.31
C PHE A 835 -7.24 -26.13 3.49
N GLN A 836 -8.31 -25.45 3.93
CA GLN A 836 -8.79 -24.22 3.29
C GLN A 836 -7.73 -23.11 3.25
N VAL A 837 -6.86 -23.04 4.26
CA VAL A 837 -5.79 -22.04 4.32
C VAL A 837 -4.84 -22.19 3.13
N PHE A 838 -4.56 -23.43 2.72
CA PHE A 838 -3.72 -23.71 1.56
C PHE A 838 -4.44 -23.47 0.23
N ILE A 839 -5.76 -23.64 0.18
CA ILE A 839 -6.56 -23.26 -0.99
C ILE A 839 -6.49 -21.74 -1.23
N ILE A 840 -6.60 -20.95 -0.17
CA ILE A 840 -6.47 -19.48 -0.28
C ILE A 840 -5.05 -19.08 -0.69
N GLN A 841 -4.03 -19.78 -0.18
CA GLN A 841 -2.63 -19.53 -0.53
C GLN A 841 -2.24 -20.04 -1.92
N TYR A 842 -3.02 -20.96 -2.52
CA TYR A 842 -2.71 -21.61 -3.79
C TYR A 842 -2.43 -20.61 -4.91
N GLY A 843 -3.28 -19.58 -5.06
CA GLY A 843 -3.09 -18.56 -6.10
C GLY A 843 -1.74 -17.85 -6.01
N ALA A 844 -1.29 -17.48 -4.80
CA ALA A 844 -0.01 -16.82 -4.61
C ALA A 844 1.19 -17.76 -4.88
N LEU A 845 1.08 -19.04 -4.48
CA LEU A 845 2.13 -20.03 -4.75
C LEU A 845 2.27 -20.30 -6.26
N GLU A 846 1.14 -20.42 -6.96
CA GLU A 846 1.12 -20.62 -8.40
C GLU A 846 1.65 -19.40 -9.16
N GLN A 847 1.32 -18.18 -8.70
CA GLN A 847 1.88 -16.94 -9.27
C GLN A 847 3.41 -16.91 -9.19
N ASN A 848 3.97 -17.29 -8.04
CA ASN A 848 5.43 -17.34 -7.87
C ASN A 848 6.08 -18.36 -8.81
N LEU A 849 5.50 -19.56 -8.96
CA LEU A 849 6.01 -20.58 -9.88
C LEU A 849 5.92 -20.15 -11.35
N LEU A 850 4.80 -19.53 -11.75
CA LEU A 850 4.61 -19.06 -13.11
C LEU A 850 5.56 -17.90 -13.45
N SER A 851 5.78 -16.98 -12.51
CA SER A 851 6.74 -15.88 -12.69
C SER A 851 8.19 -16.38 -12.84
N SER A 852 8.61 -17.37 -12.04
CA SER A 852 9.94 -17.97 -12.19
C SER A 852 10.09 -18.73 -13.51
N HIS A 853 9.01 -19.34 -14.01
CA HIS A 853 8.98 -19.96 -15.33
C HIS A 853 9.20 -18.92 -16.45
N LEU A 854 8.55 -17.74 -16.39
CA LEU A 854 8.78 -16.66 -17.36
C LEU A 854 10.23 -16.16 -17.36
N VAL A 855 10.85 -16.06 -16.19
CA VAL A 855 12.27 -15.67 -16.07
C VAL A 855 13.18 -16.71 -16.72
N THR A 856 12.90 -17.99 -16.49
CA THR A 856 13.67 -19.11 -17.05
C THR A 856 13.60 -19.17 -18.59
N LEU A 857 12.54 -18.64 -19.21
CA LEU A 857 12.42 -18.59 -20.67
C LEU A 857 13.43 -17.64 -21.35
N GLY A 858 14.15 -16.78 -20.61
CA GLY A 858 15.33 -16.06 -21.12
C GLY A 858 15.05 -14.91 -22.10
N LEU A 859 13.81 -14.46 -22.20
CA LEU A 859 13.32 -13.46 -23.19
C LEU A 859 13.79 -12.00 -22.94
N GLY A 860 14.76 -11.76 -22.06
CA GLY A 860 15.08 -10.41 -21.54
C GLY A 860 16.31 -9.71 -22.14
N ASN A 861 17.27 -10.45 -22.70
CA ASN A 861 18.64 -9.95 -22.91
C ASN A 861 19.11 -9.96 -24.38
N GLN A 862 18.21 -10.15 -25.33
CA GLN A 862 18.58 -10.19 -26.74
C GLN A 862 18.56 -8.78 -27.34
N VAL A 863 19.71 -8.39 -27.92
CA VAL A 863 19.96 -7.08 -28.52
C VAL A 863 19.37 -6.98 -29.94
N VAL A 864 19.18 -8.13 -30.60
CA VAL A 864 18.74 -8.21 -32.00
C VAL A 864 17.24 -8.52 -32.08
N ALA A 865 16.48 -7.63 -32.72
CA ALA A 865 15.02 -7.77 -32.85
C ALA A 865 14.59 -9.09 -33.52
N LEU A 866 15.29 -9.55 -34.57
CA LEU A 866 15.00 -10.84 -35.22
C LEU A 866 15.09 -12.05 -34.28
N GLU A 867 16.10 -12.08 -33.40
CA GLU A 867 16.26 -13.17 -32.44
C GLU A 867 15.14 -13.15 -31.40
N THR A 868 14.71 -11.95 -30.98
CA THR A 868 13.60 -11.81 -30.04
C THR A 868 12.29 -12.33 -30.63
N VAL A 869 11.96 -11.97 -31.87
CA VAL A 869 10.76 -12.44 -32.57
C VAL A 869 10.76 -13.96 -32.69
N ARG A 870 11.89 -14.55 -33.10
CA ARG A 870 12.02 -16.02 -33.21
C ARG A 870 11.90 -16.71 -31.84
N SER A 871 12.45 -16.11 -30.80
CA SER A 871 12.36 -16.67 -29.44
C SER A 871 10.93 -16.63 -28.89
N LEU A 872 10.15 -15.59 -29.19
CA LEU A 872 8.74 -15.46 -28.81
C LEU A 872 7.88 -16.55 -29.45
N GLY A 873 8.05 -16.79 -30.76
CA GLY A 873 7.35 -17.87 -31.45
C GLY A 873 7.58 -19.25 -30.81
N ASN A 874 8.82 -19.55 -30.40
CA ASN A 874 9.17 -20.81 -29.74
C ASN A 874 8.67 -20.91 -28.28
N CYS A 875 8.32 -19.78 -27.65
CA CYS A 875 7.90 -19.73 -26.25
C CYS A 875 6.38 -19.83 -26.07
N ASN A 876 5.57 -19.47 -27.08
CA ASN A 876 4.10 -19.52 -27.01
C ASN A 876 3.59 -20.87 -26.46
N ALA A 877 4.01 -21.98 -27.10
CA ALA A 877 3.59 -23.31 -26.68
C ALA A 877 4.02 -23.67 -25.25
N LYS A 878 5.21 -23.21 -24.81
CA LYS A 878 5.72 -23.46 -23.45
C LYS A 878 4.93 -22.69 -22.40
N VAL A 879 4.55 -21.44 -22.71
CA VAL A 879 3.74 -20.59 -21.85
C VAL A 879 2.35 -21.21 -21.64
N ILE A 880 1.73 -21.70 -22.71
CA ILE A 880 0.44 -22.39 -22.64
C ILE A 880 0.56 -23.72 -21.91
N GLN A 881 1.62 -24.49 -22.14
CA GLN A 881 1.89 -25.72 -21.40
C GLN A 881 2.06 -25.46 -19.89
N ALA A 882 2.71 -24.36 -19.49
CA ALA A 882 2.83 -23.96 -18.10
C ALA A 882 1.46 -23.63 -17.48
N ALA A 883 0.57 -22.97 -18.23
CA ALA A 883 -0.80 -22.69 -17.83
C ALA A 883 -1.65 -23.98 -17.70
N SER A 884 -1.55 -24.92 -18.64
CA SER A 884 -2.22 -26.23 -18.56
C SER A 884 -1.70 -27.05 -17.37
N ASN A 885 -0.40 -27.02 -17.10
CA ASN A 885 0.17 -27.68 -15.91
C ASN A 885 -0.37 -27.06 -14.60
N ALA A 886 -0.56 -25.74 -14.56
CA ALA A 886 -1.18 -25.06 -13.42
C ALA A 886 -2.65 -25.49 -13.24
N LEU A 887 -3.39 -25.62 -14.34
CA LEU A 887 -4.77 -26.12 -14.32
C LEU A 887 -4.85 -27.57 -13.80
N GLN A 888 -3.93 -28.44 -14.22
CA GLN A 888 -3.83 -29.81 -13.71
C GLN A 888 -3.47 -29.86 -12.21
N ARG A 889 -2.53 -29.01 -11.76
CA ARG A 889 -2.21 -28.90 -10.32
C ARG A 889 -3.39 -28.40 -9.49
N CYS A 890 -4.17 -27.46 -10.01
CA CYS A 890 -5.37 -26.98 -9.34
C CYS A 890 -6.41 -28.09 -9.15
N GLU A 891 -6.52 -28.99 -10.14
CA GLU A 891 -7.38 -30.17 -10.08
C GLU A 891 -6.89 -31.17 -9.02
N THR A 892 -5.60 -31.52 -9.01
CA THR A 892 -5.05 -32.50 -8.06
C THR A 892 -5.04 -31.98 -6.63
N ILE A 893 -4.64 -30.72 -6.43
CA ILE A 893 -4.45 -30.14 -5.10
C ILE A 893 -5.79 -29.70 -4.49
N THR A 894 -6.59 -28.96 -5.25
CA THR A 894 -7.79 -28.28 -4.72
C THR A 894 -9.10 -28.88 -5.23
N GLN A 895 -9.07 -29.90 -6.09
CA GLN A 895 -10.26 -30.41 -6.80
C GLN A 895 -11.01 -29.27 -7.49
N ASN A 896 -10.25 -28.36 -8.11
CA ASN A 896 -10.74 -27.18 -8.83
C ASN A 896 -11.48 -26.13 -7.99
N CYS A 897 -11.41 -26.20 -6.67
CA CYS A 897 -11.97 -25.18 -5.78
C CYS A 897 -11.30 -23.81 -5.95
N ALA A 898 -10.02 -23.79 -6.34
CA ALA A 898 -9.24 -22.57 -6.53
C ALA A 898 -9.23 -22.04 -7.98
N ILE A 899 -10.15 -22.48 -8.86
CA ILE A 899 -10.21 -22.00 -10.25
C ILE A 899 -10.34 -20.47 -10.33
N GLY A 900 -11.11 -19.84 -9.44
CA GLY A 900 -11.27 -18.37 -9.45
C GLY A 900 -9.95 -17.62 -9.26
N PRO A 901 -9.25 -17.82 -8.13
CA PRO A 901 -7.90 -17.30 -7.94
C PRO A 901 -6.94 -17.68 -9.08
N LEU A 902 -6.99 -18.91 -9.58
CA LEU A 902 -6.13 -19.35 -10.69
C LEU A 902 -6.36 -18.53 -11.97
N VAL A 903 -7.61 -18.25 -12.35
CA VAL A 903 -7.93 -17.40 -13.52
C VAL A 903 -7.34 -16.01 -13.36
N THR A 904 -7.36 -15.43 -12.16
CA THR A 904 -6.73 -14.12 -11.90
C THR A 904 -5.21 -14.16 -12.05
N VAL A 905 -4.57 -15.23 -11.57
CA VAL A 905 -3.13 -15.45 -11.68
C VAL A 905 -2.71 -15.66 -13.14
N LEU A 906 -3.47 -16.46 -13.89
CA LEU A 906 -3.23 -16.70 -15.31
C LEU A 906 -3.40 -15.43 -16.15
N ASN A 907 -4.38 -14.58 -15.82
CA ASN A 907 -4.51 -13.25 -16.43
C ASN A 907 -3.24 -12.40 -16.21
N LEU A 908 -2.68 -12.38 -15.00
CA LEU A 908 -1.44 -11.64 -14.73
C LEU A 908 -0.24 -12.25 -15.48
N PHE A 909 -0.10 -13.57 -15.45
CA PHE A 909 0.96 -14.30 -16.15
C PHE A 909 0.96 -14.03 -17.66
N PHE A 910 -0.21 -14.06 -18.31
CA PHE A 910 -0.32 -13.74 -19.73
C PHE A 910 -0.03 -12.26 -20.02
N ARG A 911 -0.39 -11.32 -19.13
CA ARG A 911 -0.01 -9.90 -19.26
C ARG A 911 1.50 -9.70 -19.20
N GLU A 912 2.18 -10.32 -18.24
CA GLU A 912 3.64 -10.25 -18.12
C GLU A 912 4.36 -10.84 -19.34
N TYR A 913 3.77 -11.88 -19.97
CA TYR A 913 4.26 -12.41 -21.22
C TYR A 913 4.00 -11.46 -22.41
N LEU A 914 2.82 -10.84 -22.51
CA LEU A 914 2.50 -9.86 -23.55
C LEU A 914 3.38 -8.60 -23.49
N ASP A 915 3.87 -8.21 -22.30
CA ASP A 915 4.86 -7.14 -22.18
C ASP A 915 6.17 -7.46 -22.94
N LYS A 916 6.49 -8.74 -23.17
CA LYS A 916 7.62 -9.14 -24.01
C LYS A 916 7.37 -8.86 -25.49
N TYR A 917 6.15 -9.06 -25.97
CA TYR A 917 5.75 -8.64 -27.32
C TYR A 917 5.83 -7.13 -27.49
N LYS A 918 5.39 -6.35 -26.48
CA LYS A 918 5.53 -4.89 -26.49
C LYS A 918 6.99 -4.43 -26.53
N LYS A 919 7.91 -5.12 -25.84
CA LYS A 919 9.34 -4.83 -25.92
C LYS A 919 9.93 -5.16 -27.29
N ALA A 920 9.54 -6.28 -27.89
CA ALA A 920 9.95 -6.64 -29.25
C ALA A 920 9.46 -5.60 -30.28
N GLN A 921 8.21 -5.14 -30.15
CA GLN A 921 7.64 -4.05 -30.95
C GLN A 921 8.49 -2.77 -30.85
N LYS A 922 8.86 -2.33 -29.63
CA LYS A 922 9.70 -1.13 -29.44
C LYS A 922 11.10 -1.27 -30.02
N GLN A 923 11.68 -2.48 -29.97
CA GLN A 923 12.97 -2.75 -30.60
C GLN A 923 12.87 -2.70 -32.13
N LEU A 924 11.77 -3.18 -32.71
CA LEU A 924 11.50 -3.05 -34.14
C LEU A 924 11.39 -1.58 -34.54
N ASP A 925 10.62 -0.78 -33.80
CA ASP A 925 10.50 0.67 -34.03
C ASP A 925 11.86 1.38 -34.02
N ALA A 926 12.73 1.05 -33.07
CA ALA A 926 14.06 1.65 -32.97
C ALA A 926 14.98 1.31 -34.17
N THR A 927 14.74 0.18 -34.85
CA THR A 927 15.52 -0.26 -36.02
C THR A 927 14.96 0.21 -37.36
N ARG A 928 13.84 0.94 -37.37
CA ARG A 928 13.10 1.41 -38.55
C ARG A 928 13.93 2.24 -39.53
N ASN A 929 14.97 2.93 -39.08
CA ASN A 929 15.77 3.85 -39.91
C ASN A 929 16.75 3.14 -40.88
N VAL A 930 16.86 1.81 -40.83
CA VAL A 930 17.70 1.04 -41.76
C VAL A 930 16.80 0.38 -42.81
N PRO A 931 16.77 0.87 -44.07
CA PRO A 931 15.92 0.29 -45.11
C PRO A 931 16.41 -1.12 -45.43
N ASN A 932 15.69 -2.13 -44.94
CA ASN A 932 16.02 -3.53 -45.18
C ASN A 932 14.73 -4.32 -45.46
N VAL A 933 14.68 -4.99 -46.61
CA VAL A 933 13.51 -5.75 -47.09
C VAL A 933 13.09 -6.83 -46.09
N ASN A 934 14.02 -7.32 -45.28
CA ASN A 934 13.78 -8.30 -44.21
C ASN A 934 12.92 -7.74 -43.05
N PHE A 935 12.80 -6.42 -42.89
CA PHE A 935 12.06 -5.80 -41.79
C PHE A 935 10.56 -6.06 -41.85
N LEU A 936 9.97 -6.00 -43.06
CA LEU A 936 8.56 -6.32 -43.28
C LEU A 936 8.26 -7.75 -42.86
N GLN A 937 9.10 -8.71 -43.25
CA GLN A 937 8.96 -10.12 -42.88
C GLN A 937 9.10 -10.35 -41.36
N ILE A 938 9.93 -9.58 -40.67
CA ILE A 938 10.07 -9.67 -39.21
C ILE A 938 8.81 -9.16 -38.50
N CYS A 939 8.20 -8.08 -39.01
CA CYS A 939 6.98 -7.55 -38.41
C CYS A 939 5.77 -8.45 -38.68
N THR A 940 5.66 -9.05 -39.88
CA THR A 940 4.60 -10.03 -40.18
C THR A 940 4.73 -11.31 -39.36
N THR A 941 5.95 -11.81 -39.16
CA THR A 941 6.19 -12.99 -38.31
C THR A 941 5.87 -12.71 -36.84
N LEU A 942 6.14 -11.49 -36.34
CA LEU A 942 5.73 -11.09 -35.00
C LEU A 942 4.19 -11.03 -34.84
N LEU A 943 3.48 -10.46 -35.81
CA LEU A 943 2.00 -10.48 -35.86
C LEU A 943 1.47 -11.91 -35.90
N GLN A 944 2.08 -12.79 -36.69
CA GLN A 944 1.69 -14.19 -36.79
C GLN A 944 1.91 -14.95 -35.47
N HIS A 945 3.02 -14.71 -34.76
CA HIS A 945 3.27 -15.28 -33.43
C HIS A 945 2.30 -14.75 -32.38
N LEU A 946 1.93 -13.47 -32.43
CA LEU A 946 0.92 -12.90 -31.55
C LEU A 946 -0.47 -13.50 -31.85
N GLY A 947 -0.81 -13.69 -33.13
CA GLY A 947 -2.03 -14.38 -33.55
C GLY A 947 -2.10 -15.85 -33.11
N ASP A 948 -0.99 -16.58 -33.21
CA ASP A 948 -0.88 -17.96 -32.70
C ASP A 948 -1.09 -18.03 -31.18
N PHE A 949 -0.47 -17.10 -30.42
CA PHE A 949 -0.71 -16.98 -28.99
C PHE A 949 -2.19 -16.72 -28.68
N ILE A 950 -2.84 -15.82 -29.42
CA ILE A 950 -4.27 -15.50 -29.22
C ILE A 950 -5.15 -16.74 -29.43
N LEU A 951 -4.87 -17.52 -30.48
CA LEU A 951 -5.58 -18.76 -30.78
C LEU A 951 -5.39 -19.81 -29.68
N GLN A 952 -4.16 -20.00 -29.21
CA GLN A 952 -3.86 -20.97 -28.14
C GLN A 952 -4.52 -20.57 -26.81
N VAL A 953 -4.54 -19.28 -26.45
CA VAL A 953 -5.27 -18.79 -25.27
C VAL A 953 -6.77 -19.02 -25.42
N SER A 954 -7.34 -18.85 -26.62
CA SER A 954 -8.76 -19.15 -26.89
C SER A 954 -9.07 -20.63 -26.62
N THR A 955 -8.24 -21.56 -27.11
CA THR A 955 -8.43 -23.00 -26.87
C THR A 955 -8.25 -23.37 -25.39
N PHE A 956 -7.31 -22.71 -24.70
CA PHE A 956 -7.09 -22.94 -23.28
C PHE A 956 -8.24 -22.39 -22.43
N GLU A 957 -8.85 -21.27 -22.83
CA GLU A 957 -10.02 -20.72 -22.17
C GLU A 957 -11.20 -21.70 -22.22
N GLU A 958 -11.43 -22.38 -23.36
CA GLU A 958 -12.45 -23.43 -23.48
C GLU A 958 -12.22 -24.54 -22.44
N GLU A 959 -10.99 -25.03 -22.29
CA GLU A 959 -10.64 -26.05 -21.27
C GLU A 959 -10.94 -25.56 -19.84
N VAL A 960 -10.61 -24.30 -19.53
CA VAL A 960 -10.90 -23.71 -18.20
C VAL A 960 -12.40 -23.58 -17.97
N THR A 961 -13.17 -23.15 -18.98
CA THR A 961 -14.63 -23.00 -18.87
C THR A 961 -15.32 -24.34 -18.65
N GLU A 962 -14.88 -25.42 -19.32
CA GLU A 962 -15.42 -26.77 -19.13
C GLU A 962 -15.22 -27.23 -17.68
N LYS A 963 -13.99 -27.09 -17.13
CA LYS A 963 -13.70 -27.46 -15.74
C LYS A 963 -14.44 -26.59 -14.73
N LEU A 964 -14.61 -25.30 -15.00
CA LEU A 964 -15.38 -24.38 -14.15
C LEU A 964 -16.86 -24.76 -14.10
N LEU A 965 -17.46 -25.10 -15.24
CA LEU A 965 -18.87 -25.51 -15.30
C LEU A 965 -19.09 -26.87 -14.62
N ALA A 966 -18.21 -27.84 -14.88
CA ALA A 966 -18.27 -29.17 -14.26
C ALA A 966 -18.21 -29.09 -12.72
N THR A 967 -17.35 -28.23 -12.19
CA THR A 967 -17.20 -28.04 -10.74
C THR A 967 -18.38 -27.33 -10.12
N TYR A 968 -18.90 -26.28 -10.78
CA TYR A 968 -20.13 -25.62 -10.37
C TYR A 968 -21.34 -26.59 -10.33
N GLU A 969 -21.46 -27.47 -11.31
CA GLU A 969 -22.53 -28.49 -11.35
C GLU A 969 -22.40 -29.53 -10.24
N GLN A 970 -21.19 -30.04 -10.00
CA GLN A 970 -20.92 -30.96 -8.89
C GLN A 970 -21.27 -30.35 -7.53
N MET A 971 -21.04 -29.05 -7.34
CA MET A 971 -21.40 -28.33 -6.12
C MET A 971 -22.92 -28.18 -5.94
N CYS A 972 -23.67 -28.00 -7.03
CA CYS A 972 -25.13 -27.85 -6.98
C CYS A 972 -25.86 -29.16 -6.64
N ARG A 973 -25.29 -30.33 -6.97
CA ARG A 973 -25.98 -31.63 -6.82
C ARG A 973 -26.08 -32.18 -5.39
N GLN A 974 -25.42 -31.58 -4.38
CA GLN A 974 -25.54 -31.90 -2.94
C GLN A 974 -25.84 -33.38 -2.54
N GLU A 975 -25.25 -34.39 -3.19
CA GLU A 975 -25.47 -35.78 -2.78
C GLU A 975 -24.61 -36.13 -1.55
N SER A 976 -25.27 -36.20 -0.39
CA SER A 976 -24.67 -36.22 0.94
C SER A 976 -24.25 -37.62 1.44
N SER A 977 -23.83 -38.52 0.54
CA SER A 977 -23.57 -39.93 0.86
C SER A 977 -22.08 -40.31 0.96
N SER A 978 -21.14 -39.39 0.69
CA SER A 978 -19.70 -39.68 0.63
C SER A 978 -18.81 -38.62 1.29
N PHE A 979 -17.62 -39.04 1.75
CA PHE A 979 -16.56 -38.17 2.28
C PHE A 979 -15.83 -37.45 1.14
N GLN A 980 -16.53 -36.56 0.45
CA GLN A 980 -15.94 -35.67 -0.54
C GLN A 980 -15.42 -34.38 0.11
N TYR A 981 -14.41 -33.75 -0.50
CA TYR A 981 -13.86 -32.46 -0.12
C TYR A 981 -14.94 -31.37 -0.31
N LYS A 982 -15.87 -31.22 0.65
CA LYS A 982 -17.08 -30.37 0.52
C LYS A 982 -17.03 -29.08 1.32
N VAL A 983 -15.87 -28.71 1.85
CA VAL A 983 -15.79 -27.56 2.77
C VAL A 983 -15.36 -26.32 1.99
N LEU A 984 -16.33 -25.67 1.35
CA LEU A 984 -16.17 -24.35 0.72
C LEU A 984 -16.99 -23.31 1.47
N ARG A 985 -16.48 -22.07 1.52
CA ARG A 985 -17.22 -20.97 2.14
C ARG A 985 -18.33 -20.52 1.19
N LYS A 986 -19.37 -19.89 1.75
CA LYS A 986 -20.41 -19.22 0.95
C LYS A 986 -19.82 -18.17 -0.01
N GLN A 987 -18.66 -17.61 0.31
CA GLN A 987 -17.94 -16.63 -0.51
C GLN A 987 -17.39 -17.27 -1.79
N ASP A 988 -16.70 -18.41 -1.70
CA ASP A 988 -16.11 -19.11 -2.85
C ASP A 988 -17.18 -19.55 -3.86
N VAL A 989 -18.34 -20.01 -3.35
CA VAL A 989 -19.52 -20.35 -4.18
C VAL A 989 -20.05 -19.11 -4.92
N SER A 990 -20.01 -17.93 -4.28
CA SER A 990 -20.46 -16.68 -4.90
C SER A 990 -19.52 -16.22 -6.01
N GLU A 991 -18.22 -16.44 -5.87
CA GLU A 991 -17.22 -16.11 -6.90
C GLU A 991 -17.34 -17.01 -8.11
N LEU A 992 -17.47 -18.32 -7.92
CA LEU A 992 -17.74 -19.27 -9.00
C LEU A 992 -19.04 -18.95 -9.74
N LYS A 993 -20.09 -18.54 -9.00
CA LYS A 993 -21.35 -18.09 -9.61
C LYS A 993 -21.17 -16.81 -10.44
N LYS A 994 -20.37 -15.84 -9.98
CA LYS A 994 -20.06 -14.64 -10.76
C LYS A 994 -19.34 -15.00 -12.06
N MET A 995 -18.33 -15.85 -12.01
CA MET A 995 -17.59 -16.27 -13.20
C MET A 995 -18.49 -17.05 -14.18
N LYS A 996 -19.36 -17.93 -13.68
CA LYS A 996 -20.37 -18.59 -14.52
C LYS A 996 -21.29 -17.59 -15.22
N ASN A 997 -21.74 -16.56 -14.51
CA ASN A 997 -22.58 -15.51 -15.10
C ASN A 997 -21.82 -14.75 -16.20
N ILE A 998 -20.54 -14.41 -15.98
CA ILE A 998 -19.70 -13.75 -16.99
C ILE A 998 -19.59 -14.60 -18.26
N VAL A 999 -19.34 -15.90 -18.11
CA VAL A 999 -19.27 -16.86 -19.23
C VAL A 999 -20.62 -16.90 -19.97
N ASN A 1000 -21.73 -17.03 -19.25
CA ASN A 1000 -23.08 -17.11 -19.84
C ASN A 1000 -23.54 -15.81 -20.52
N GLU A 1001 -23.27 -14.65 -19.93
CA GLU A 1001 -23.62 -13.33 -20.49
C GLU A 1001 -22.88 -13.07 -21.80
N ARG A 1002 -21.60 -13.46 -21.86
CA ARG A 1002 -20.75 -13.31 -23.06
C ARG A 1002 -21.16 -14.28 -24.17
N HIS A 1003 -21.47 -15.54 -23.84
CA HIS A 1003 -22.02 -16.49 -24.81
C HIS A 1003 -23.37 -16.05 -25.39
N ALA A 1004 -24.22 -15.38 -24.60
CA ALA A 1004 -25.52 -14.88 -25.06
C ALA A 1004 -25.43 -13.67 -26.01
N GLN A 1005 -24.33 -12.91 -25.98
CA GLN A 1005 -24.10 -11.76 -26.85
C GLN A 1005 -23.48 -12.11 -28.22
N GLY A 1006 -23.06 -13.38 -28.42
CA GLY A 1006 -22.44 -13.84 -29.66
C GLY A 1006 -23.43 -14.23 -30.76
N GLY A 1007 -23.89 -13.26 -31.56
CA GLY A 1007 -24.43 -13.50 -32.91
C GLY A 1007 -23.36 -13.25 -33.97
N GLU A 1008 -23.18 -14.18 -34.93
CA GLU A 1008 -22.34 -14.24 -36.16
C GLU A 1008 -20.88 -13.71 -36.13
N ASN A 1009 -20.49 -12.79 -35.26
CA ASN A 1009 -19.12 -12.28 -35.03
C ASN A 1009 -18.43 -12.96 -33.82
N ALA A 1010 -18.73 -14.24 -33.58
CA ALA A 1010 -18.38 -14.98 -32.36
C ALA A 1010 -16.87 -15.31 -32.19
N LEU A 1011 -16.03 -14.95 -33.16
CA LEU A 1011 -14.61 -15.33 -33.17
C LEU A 1011 -13.69 -14.42 -32.33
N ASN A 1012 -14.17 -13.27 -31.85
CA ASN A 1012 -13.30 -12.20 -31.32
C ASN A 1012 -13.42 -11.88 -29.82
N VAL A 1013 -13.97 -12.75 -28.97
CA VAL A 1013 -14.25 -12.36 -27.58
C VAL A 1013 -13.89 -13.43 -26.55
N TRP A 1014 -12.70 -13.30 -25.95
CA TRP A 1014 -12.39 -13.94 -24.67
C TRP A 1014 -13.40 -13.52 -23.59
N SER A 1015 -13.87 -14.47 -22.78
CA SER A 1015 -14.85 -14.26 -21.71
C SER A 1015 -14.17 -14.05 -20.35
N LEU A 1016 -13.43 -15.04 -19.86
CA LEU A 1016 -12.66 -15.04 -18.62
C LEU A 1016 -11.40 -14.18 -18.72
N PHE A 1017 -10.80 -14.11 -19.91
CA PHE A 1017 -9.59 -13.34 -20.20
C PHE A 1017 -9.86 -12.02 -20.91
N ALA A 1018 -11.08 -11.46 -20.75
CA ALA A 1018 -11.50 -10.21 -21.39
C ALA A 1018 -10.49 -9.05 -21.24
N GLY A 1019 -9.90 -8.91 -20.05
CA GLY A 1019 -8.92 -7.86 -19.75
C GLY A 1019 -7.57 -8.05 -20.44
N LEU A 1020 -7.28 -9.21 -21.04
CA LEU A 1020 -6.11 -9.39 -21.91
C LEU A 1020 -6.35 -8.77 -23.29
N LEU A 1021 -7.58 -8.79 -23.79
CA LEU A 1021 -7.91 -8.23 -25.10
C LEU A 1021 -7.63 -6.72 -25.16
N GLU A 1022 -7.86 -6.00 -24.04
CA GLU A 1022 -7.51 -4.57 -23.89
C GLU A 1022 -6.01 -4.30 -24.01
N VAL A 1023 -5.16 -5.29 -23.69
CA VAL A 1023 -3.69 -5.19 -23.80
C VAL A 1023 -3.20 -5.64 -25.17
N VAL A 1024 -3.82 -6.66 -25.75
CA VAL A 1024 -3.45 -7.19 -27.07
C VAL A 1024 -3.78 -6.21 -28.20
N LYS A 1025 -4.94 -5.55 -28.14
CA LYS A 1025 -5.38 -4.56 -29.15
C LYS A 1025 -4.32 -3.49 -29.48
N PRO A 1026 -3.80 -2.72 -28.51
CA PRO A 1026 -2.79 -1.70 -28.82
C PRO A 1026 -1.48 -2.33 -29.32
N ILE A 1027 -1.10 -3.52 -28.88
CA ILE A 1027 0.11 -4.20 -29.39
C ILE A 1027 -0.06 -4.59 -30.87
N CYS A 1028 -1.23 -5.15 -31.24
CA CYS A 1028 -1.53 -5.46 -32.64
C CYS A 1028 -1.56 -4.20 -33.51
N ALA A 1029 -2.18 -3.12 -33.04
CA ALA A 1029 -2.23 -1.84 -33.73
C ALA A 1029 -0.83 -1.22 -33.88
N GLU A 1030 -0.05 -1.16 -32.80
CA GLU A 1030 1.33 -0.63 -32.82
C GLU A 1030 2.20 -1.43 -33.81
N ILE A 1031 2.14 -2.77 -33.81
CA ILE A 1031 2.91 -3.59 -34.78
C ILE A 1031 2.40 -3.35 -36.20
N HIS A 1032 1.08 -3.27 -36.42
CA HIS A 1032 0.50 -2.97 -37.72
C HIS A 1032 0.95 -1.59 -38.23
N ASP A 1033 0.92 -0.55 -37.40
CA ASP A 1033 1.43 0.78 -37.72
C ASP A 1033 2.93 0.74 -38.08
N THR A 1034 3.74 -0.03 -37.33
CA THR A 1034 5.16 -0.21 -37.69
C THR A 1034 5.33 -0.88 -39.06
N THR A 1035 4.45 -1.83 -39.41
CA THR A 1035 4.49 -2.52 -40.71
C THR A 1035 4.16 -1.56 -41.83
N LEU A 1036 3.09 -0.78 -41.70
CA LEU A 1036 2.69 0.24 -42.65
C LEU A 1036 3.80 1.28 -42.83
N ALA A 1037 4.29 1.82 -41.72
CA ALA A 1037 5.28 2.88 -41.73
C ALA A 1037 6.64 2.44 -42.32
N SER A 1038 6.95 1.13 -42.29
CA SER A 1038 8.10 0.55 -42.99
C SER A 1038 7.91 0.48 -44.50
N VAL A 1039 6.68 0.20 -44.96
CA VAL A 1039 6.30 0.20 -46.38
C VAL A 1039 6.32 1.63 -46.94
N PHE A 1040 5.96 2.64 -46.15
CA PHE A 1040 6.00 4.04 -46.58
C PHE A 1040 7.38 4.69 -46.55
N ALA A 1041 8.34 4.17 -45.79
CA ALA A 1041 9.65 4.82 -45.62
C ALA A 1041 10.38 5.10 -46.95
N PRO A 1042 10.41 4.19 -47.95
CA PRO A 1042 10.98 4.49 -49.27
C PRO A 1042 10.22 5.60 -50.00
N ILE A 1043 8.89 5.59 -49.94
CA ILE A 1043 8.03 6.59 -50.57
C ILE A 1043 8.28 7.96 -49.94
N GLU A 1044 8.39 8.03 -48.62
CA GLU A 1044 8.67 9.26 -47.87
C GLU A 1044 10.06 9.83 -48.21
N VAL A 1045 11.08 8.98 -48.37
CA VAL A 1045 12.42 9.43 -48.80
C VAL A 1045 12.39 10.02 -50.21
N HIS A 1046 11.68 9.39 -51.15
CA HIS A 1046 11.52 9.92 -52.51
C HIS A 1046 10.74 11.24 -52.52
N LEU A 1047 9.73 11.40 -51.65
CA LEU A 1047 8.92 12.61 -51.54
C LEU A 1047 9.60 13.76 -50.76
N ARG A 1048 10.46 13.47 -49.78
CA ARG A 1048 11.21 14.50 -49.02
C ARG A 1048 12.30 15.19 -49.84
N ASN A 1049 12.83 14.53 -50.86
CA ASN A 1049 13.82 15.11 -51.78
C ASN A 1049 13.20 16.16 -52.74
N ILE A 1050 11.90 16.43 -52.63
CA ILE A 1050 11.19 17.50 -53.33
C ILE A 1050 11.36 18.81 -52.52
N GLU A 1051 12.55 19.39 -52.50
CA GLU A 1051 12.74 20.75 -51.95
C GLU A 1051 12.39 21.82 -53.01
N PRO A 1052 11.54 22.81 -52.68
CA PRO A 1052 11.34 23.97 -53.54
C PRO A 1052 12.61 24.83 -53.51
N THR A 1053 13.28 24.98 -54.64
CA THR A 1053 14.43 25.90 -54.74
C THR A 1053 13.93 27.35 -54.62
N ASP A 1054 14.38 28.05 -53.58
CA ASP A 1054 14.12 29.48 -53.37
C ASP A 1054 14.73 30.31 -54.52
N LEU A 1055 13.92 30.65 -55.52
CA LEU A 1055 14.27 31.58 -56.60
C LEU A 1055 14.21 33.04 -56.09
N SER A 1056 15.24 33.44 -55.34
CA SER A 1056 15.48 34.84 -54.95
C SER A 1056 16.71 35.46 -55.65
N SER A 1057 17.06 34.98 -56.85
CA SER A 1057 18.08 35.65 -57.67
C SER A 1057 17.59 35.97 -59.08
N SER A 1058 17.62 37.26 -59.38
CA SER A 1058 17.33 37.89 -60.65
C SER A 1058 18.40 37.56 -61.70
N SER A 1059 18.06 36.75 -62.71
CA SER A 1059 18.66 36.87 -64.05
C SER A 1059 17.87 36.02 -65.04
N SER A 1060 17.31 36.70 -66.04
CA SER A 1060 16.80 36.14 -67.28
C SER A 1060 17.87 35.33 -68.01
N ASP A 1061 17.43 34.24 -68.63
CA ASP A 1061 18.11 33.39 -69.62
C ASP A 1061 18.87 32.14 -69.08
N LEU A 1062 18.11 31.13 -68.66
CA LEU A 1062 18.42 29.69 -68.71
C LEU A 1062 17.09 28.88 -68.80
N PRO A 1063 17.08 27.63 -69.32
CA PRO A 1063 15.86 26.98 -69.83
C PRO A 1063 14.84 26.58 -68.75
N ASP A 1064 13.55 26.68 -69.12
CA ASP A 1064 12.32 26.46 -68.33
C ASP A 1064 12.08 25.04 -67.76
N TYR A 1065 13.11 24.25 -67.47
CA TYR A 1065 12.98 22.94 -66.84
C TYR A 1065 13.52 22.99 -65.40
N SER A 1066 12.77 23.63 -64.49
CA SER A 1066 13.13 23.63 -63.06
C SER A 1066 11.92 23.54 -62.12
N PHE A 1067 11.02 22.63 -62.40
CA PHE A 1067 10.47 21.78 -61.34
C PHE A 1067 10.77 20.37 -61.83
N ALA A 1068 11.44 19.53 -61.06
CA ALA A 1068 11.65 18.13 -61.42
C ALA A 1068 10.46 17.30 -60.89
N PRO A 1069 9.51 16.82 -61.73
CA PRO A 1069 8.32 16.19 -61.18
C PRO A 1069 7.85 14.94 -61.95
N GLN A 1070 8.71 14.32 -62.79
CA GLN A 1070 8.39 13.07 -63.49
C GLN A 1070 9.28 11.90 -63.04
N GLU A 1071 10.56 12.16 -62.74
CA GLU A 1071 11.50 11.14 -62.24
C GLU A 1071 11.15 10.61 -60.84
N TYR A 1072 10.66 11.46 -59.93
CA TYR A 1072 10.26 11.01 -58.59
C TYR A 1072 8.95 10.23 -58.59
N ILE A 1073 7.99 10.64 -59.42
CA ILE A 1073 6.70 9.93 -59.54
C ILE A 1073 6.89 8.60 -60.28
N THR A 1074 7.81 8.54 -61.26
CA THR A 1074 8.19 7.27 -61.88
C THR A 1074 8.95 6.36 -60.91
N GLN A 1075 9.81 6.87 -60.03
CA GLN A 1075 10.46 6.09 -58.97
C GLN A 1075 9.47 5.56 -57.92
N VAL A 1076 8.54 6.41 -57.45
CA VAL A 1076 7.45 6.01 -56.55
C VAL A 1076 6.54 4.99 -57.23
N GLY A 1077 6.20 5.21 -58.51
CA GLY A 1077 5.43 4.28 -59.31
C GLY A 1077 6.14 2.93 -59.48
N GLN A 1078 7.44 2.92 -59.81
CA GLN A 1078 8.25 1.70 -59.89
C GLN A 1078 8.29 0.93 -58.55
N TYR A 1079 8.42 1.63 -57.43
CA TYR A 1079 8.37 1.02 -56.10
C TYR A 1079 6.99 0.38 -55.83
N LEU A 1080 5.91 1.12 -56.10
CA LEU A 1080 4.54 0.62 -55.98
C LEU A 1080 4.28 -0.58 -56.91
N MET A 1081 4.93 -0.64 -58.08
CA MET A 1081 4.86 -1.81 -58.99
C MET A 1081 5.50 -3.07 -58.39
N THR A 1082 6.56 -2.90 -57.58
CA THR A 1082 7.28 -4.03 -56.95
C THR A 1082 6.63 -4.51 -55.66
N LEU A 1083 5.80 -3.68 -55.02
CA LEU A 1083 5.20 -3.95 -53.72
C LEU A 1083 4.34 -5.23 -53.65
N PRO A 1084 3.49 -5.57 -54.65
CA PRO A 1084 2.68 -6.78 -54.62
C PRO A 1084 3.52 -8.07 -54.51
N GLN A 1085 4.74 -8.10 -55.07
CA GLN A 1085 5.64 -9.25 -54.94
C GLN A 1085 6.17 -9.42 -53.51
N HIS A 1086 6.33 -8.33 -52.77
CA HIS A 1086 6.78 -8.34 -51.37
C HIS A 1086 5.64 -8.60 -50.37
N LEU A 1087 4.39 -8.41 -50.80
CA LEU A 1087 3.18 -8.67 -50.03
C LEU A 1087 2.56 -10.05 -50.32
N GLU A 1088 3.27 -10.92 -51.05
CA GLU A 1088 2.85 -12.31 -51.32
C GLU A 1088 2.31 -13.06 -50.08
N PRO A 1089 2.90 -12.91 -48.86
CA PRO A 1089 2.36 -13.53 -47.63
C PRO A 1089 0.98 -13.04 -47.19
N PHE A 1090 0.55 -11.85 -47.62
CA PHE A 1090 -0.76 -11.26 -47.32
C PHE A 1090 -1.80 -11.50 -48.43
N LEU A 1091 -1.34 -11.81 -49.65
CA LEU A 1091 -2.18 -11.98 -50.85
C LEU A 1091 -2.61 -13.43 -51.07
N LEU A 1092 -1.75 -14.41 -50.74
CA LEU A 1092 -2.06 -15.84 -50.80
C LEU A 1092 -2.58 -16.31 -49.44
N SER A 1093 -3.89 -16.57 -49.34
CA SER A 1093 -4.62 -17.14 -48.18
C SER A 1093 -3.93 -16.84 -46.82
N PRO A 1094 -4.18 -15.68 -46.20
CA PRO A 1094 -3.51 -15.32 -44.96
C PRO A 1094 -3.67 -16.44 -43.94
N SER A 1095 -2.59 -16.82 -43.25
CA SER A 1095 -2.71 -17.80 -42.17
C SER A 1095 -3.76 -17.35 -41.17
N ASP A 1096 -4.58 -18.27 -40.66
CA ASP A 1096 -5.68 -17.93 -39.74
C ASP A 1096 -5.19 -17.12 -38.52
N THR A 1097 -3.94 -17.33 -38.11
CA THR A 1097 -3.28 -16.58 -37.03
C THR A 1097 -3.00 -15.12 -37.42
N LEU A 1098 -2.45 -14.88 -38.62
CA LEU A 1098 -2.19 -13.54 -39.12
C LEU A 1098 -3.49 -12.77 -39.33
N ARG A 1099 -4.49 -13.39 -39.95
CA ARG A 1099 -5.81 -12.79 -40.17
C ARG A 1099 -6.43 -12.32 -38.85
N ARG A 1100 -6.41 -13.16 -37.81
CA ARG A 1100 -6.96 -12.82 -36.50
C ARG A 1100 -6.24 -11.66 -35.81
N SER A 1101 -4.92 -11.57 -35.97
CA SER A 1101 -4.15 -10.44 -35.43
C SER A 1101 -4.49 -9.10 -36.12
N LEU A 1102 -4.76 -9.13 -37.44
CA LEU A 1102 -5.11 -7.95 -38.23
C LEU A 1102 -6.56 -7.50 -37.99
N GLU A 1103 -7.50 -8.43 -37.87
CA GLU A 1103 -8.90 -8.12 -37.50
C GLU A 1103 -9.01 -7.44 -36.13
N ILE A 1104 -8.07 -7.71 -35.22
CA ILE A 1104 -7.98 -7.05 -33.91
C ILE A 1104 -7.33 -5.65 -34.02
N ALA A 1105 -6.44 -5.45 -35.00
CA ALA A 1105 -5.73 -4.19 -35.21
C ALA A 1105 -6.60 -3.12 -35.87
N ASP A 1106 -7.32 -3.45 -36.94
CA ASP A 1106 -8.21 -2.53 -37.66
C ASP A 1106 -9.48 -3.25 -38.14
N GLU A 1107 -10.64 -2.63 -37.87
CA GLU A 1107 -11.96 -3.12 -38.26
C GLU A 1107 -12.11 -3.28 -39.78
N LYS A 1108 -11.34 -2.53 -40.59
CA LYS A 1108 -11.33 -2.67 -42.06
C LYS A 1108 -10.96 -4.10 -42.51
N TYR A 1109 -10.17 -4.84 -41.71
CA TYR A 1109 -9.82 -6.24 -41.99
C TYR A 1109 -10.94 -7.24 -41.69
N SER A 1110 -12.04 -6.83 -41.02
CA SER A 1110 -13.20 -7.68 -40.77
C SER A 1110 -14.10 -7.87 -42.01
N GLN A 1111 -13.82 -7.14 -43.10
CA GLN A 1111 -14.53 -7.27 -44.37
C GLN A 1111 -14.13 -8.56 -45.11
N SER A 1112 -14.97 -9.02 -46.05
CA SER A 1112 -14.72 -10.27 -46.81
C SER A 1112 -13.59 -10.17 -47.86
N SER A 1113 -12.92 -9.01 -47.96
CA SER A 1113 -11.78 -8.77 -48.86
C SER A 1113 -10.51 -9.47 -48.37
N THR A 1114 -9.53 -9.68 -49.25
CA THR A 1114 -8.24 -10.23 -48.83
C THR A 1114 -7.48 -9.20 -47.98
N CYS A 1115 -6.71 -9.66 -46.98
CA CYS A 1115 -5.94 -8.75 -46.12
C CYS A 1115 -4.93 -7.91 -46.92
N GLY A 1116 -4.38 -8.46 -48.01
CA GLY A 1116 -3.51 -7.73 -48.93
C GLY A 1116 -4.23 -6.56 -49.61
N ASP A 1117 -5.46 -6.75 -50.09
CA ASP A 1117 -6.24 -5.67 -50.73
C ASP A 1117 -6.54 -4.52 -49.77
N VAL A 1118 -6.86 -4.85 -48.51
CA VAL A 1118 -7.10 -3.85 -47.46
C VAL A 1118 -5.82 -3.07 -47.15
N LEU A 1119 -4.68 -3.75 -47.00
CA LEU A 1119 -3.38 -3.09 -46.78
C LEU A 1119 -2.99 -2.19 -47.96
N LEU A 1120 -3.19 -2.65 -49.20
CA LEU A 1120 -2.93 -1.88 -50.41
C LEU A 1120 -3.83 -0.64 -50.51
N SER A 1121 -5.10 -0.74 -50.08
CA SER A 1121 -6.01 0.41 -50.01
C SER A 1121 -5.53 1.47 -49.02
N LEU A 1122 -5.02 1.06 -47.84
CA LEU A 1122 -4.43 1.96 -46.85
C LEU A 1122 -3.17 2.63 -47.41
N ILE A 1123 -2.35 1.89 -48.15
CA ILE A 1123 -1.15 2.41 -48.81
C ILE A 1123 -1.49 3.49 -49.84
N ALA A 1124 -2.51 3.25 -50.67
CA ALA A 1124 -2.97 4.24 -51.63
C ALA A 1124 -3.53 5.51 -50.95
N GLU A 1125 -4.32 5.35 -49.88
CA GLU A 1125 -4.90 6.46 -49.10
C GLU A 1125 -3.82 7.36 -48.49
N GLU A 1126 -2.80 6.80 -47.82
CA GLU A 1126 -1.73 7.58 -47.22
C GLU A 1126 -0.76 8.18 -48.24
N CYS A 1127 -0.44 7.46 -49.34
CA CYS A 1127 0.36 8.04 -50.43
C CYS A 1127 -0.31 9.29 -51.01
N CYS A 1128 -1.64 9.22 -51.19
CA CYS A 1128 -2.44 10.36 -51.61
C CYS A 1128 -2.37 11.51 -50.60
N ALA A 1129 -2.48 11.23 -49.30
CA ALA A 1129 -2.41 12.24 -48.24
C ALA A 1129 -1.04 12.95 -48.18
N LEU A 1130 0.06 12.19 -48.25
CA LEU A 1130 1.43 12.74 -48.26
C LEU A 1130 1.69 13.61 -49.50
N TYR A 1131 1.21 13.16 -50.66
CA TYR A 1131 1.33 13.94 -51.89
C TYR A 1131 0.57 15.27 -51.79
N MET A 1132 -0.63 15.26 -51.19
CA MET A 1132 -1.40 16.47 -50.90
C MET A 1132 -0.70 17.42 -49.92
N GLU A 1133 -0.09 16.90 -48.86
CA GLU A 1133 0.64 17.72 -47.88
C GLU A 1133 1.80 18.48 -48.54
N ASN A 1134 2.53 17.83 -49.45
CA ASN A 1134 3.61 18.48 -50.20
C ASN A 1134 3.09 19.52 -51.21
N ILE A 1135 1.94 19.28 -51.85
CA ILE A 1135 1.29 20.29 -52.69
C ILE A 1135 0.92 21.53 -51.86
N TYR A 1136 0.43 21.36 -50.64
CA TYR A 1136 0.08 22.50 -49.76
C TYR A 1136 1.29 23.31 -49.28
N LYS A 1137 2.51 22.76 -49.33
CA LYS A 1137 3.75 23.48 -48.96
C LYS A 1137 4.25 24.43 -50.07
N ILE A 1138 3.69 24.35 -51.28
CA ILE A 1138 4.10 25.20 -52.41
C ILE A 1138 3.56 26.63 -52.20
N GLY A 1139 4.45 27.61 -52.14
CA GLY A 1139 4.07 29.02 -51.88
C GLY A 1139 3.59 29.80 -53.11
N SER A 1140 4.19 29.57 -54.29
CA SER A 1140 3.78 30.23 -55.54
C SER A 1140 4.11 29.37 -56.77
N LEU A 1141 3.27 29.43 -57.80
CA LEU A 1141 3.35 28.56 -58.97
C LEU A 1141 3.13 29.33 -60.28
N SER A 1142 4.02 29.15 -61.26
CA SER A 1142 3.85 29.72 -62.60
C SER A 1142 2.78 28.95 -63.39
N ASN A 1143 2.22 29.55 -64.46
CA ASN A 1143 1.16 28.92 -65.25
C ASN A 1143 1.65 27.69 -66.05
N THR A 1144 2.94 27.62 -66.37
CA THR A 1144 3.58 26.45 -66.98
C THR A 1144 3.80 25.35 -65.93
N ALA A 1145 4.29 25.69 -64.75
CA ALA A 1145 4.46 24.75 -63.63
C ALA A 1145 3.12 24.17 -63.12
N ALA A 1146 2.04 24.97 -63.13
CA ALA A 1146 0.70 24.50 -62.77
C ALA A 1146 0.16 23.43 -63.72
N LYS A 1147 0.41 23.57 -65.03
CA LYS A 1147 0.01 22.55 -66.02
C LYS A 1147 0.82 21.28 -65.90
N GLN A 1148 2.12 21.40 -65.60
CA GLN A 1148 3.01 20.26 -65.38
C GLN A 1148 2.57 19.45 -64.14
N LEU A 1149 2.32 20.11 -63.00
CA LEU A 1149 1.86 19.44 -61.78
C LEU A 1149 0.51 18.71 -61.98
N ALA A 1150 -0.38 19.25 -62.84
CA ALA A 1150 -1.61 18.58 -63.21
C ALA A 1150 -1.38 17.30 -64.05
N THR A 1151 -0.41 17.30 -64.97
CA THR A 1151 -0.05 16.09 -65.74
C THR A 1151 0.61 15.03 -64.87
N ASP A 1152 1.35 15.45 -63.84
CA ASP A 1152 2.01 14.58 -62.89
C ASP A 1152 1.00 13.87 -61.97
N ILE A 1153 -0.06 14.56 -61.54
CA ILE A 1153 -1.21 13.96 -60.84
C ILE A 1153 -1.93 12.93 -61.73
N GLU A 1154 -2.13 13.23 -63.01
CA GLU A 1154 -2.77 12.31 -63.97
C GLU A 1154 -1.91 11.06 -64.21
N TYR A 1155 -0.58 11.20 -64.24
CA TYR A 1155 0.33 10.06 -64.32
C TYR A 1155 0.27 9.18 -63.08
N LEU A 1156 0.28 9.77 -61.87
CA LEU A 1156 0.09 9.04 -60.62
C LEU A 1156 -1.27 8.29 -60.60
N ALA A 1157 -2.33 8.91 -61.13
CA ALA A 1157 -3.63 8.27 -61.28
C ALA A 1157 -3.57 7.03 -62.19
N SER A 1158 -2.87 7.13 -63.33
CA SER A 1158 -2.69 5.99 -64.24
C SER A 1158 -1.89 4.84 -63.60
N VAL A 1159 -0.90 5.15 -62.77
CA VAL A 1159 -0.12 4.15 -62.02
C VAL A 1159 -1.00 3.42 -61.00
N PHE A 1160 -1.86 4.12 -60.26
CA PHE A 1160 -2.80 3.50 -59.31
C PHE A 1160 -3.89 2.66 -60.02
N ASP A 1161 -4.40 3.13 -61.15
CA ASP A 1161 -5.38 2.41 -61.98
C ASP A 1161 -4.78 1.14 -62.62
N GLU A 1162 -3.54 1.20 -63.14
CA GLU A 1162 -2.86 0.05 -63.76
C GLU A 1162 -2.35 -1.00 -62.76
N LEU A 1163 -1.96 -0.59 -61.54
CA LEU A 1163 -1.41 -1.51 -60.54
C LEU A 1163 -2.41 -2.18 -59.62
N LEU A 1164 -3.47 -1.47 -59.23
CA LEU A 1164 -4.26 -1.84 -58.05
C LEU A 1164 -5.79 -1.83 -58.30
N GLY A 1165 -6.26 -1.34 -59.45
CA GLY A 1165 -7.70 -1.10 -59.67
C GLY A 1165 -8.30 -0.12 -58.65
N LEU A 1166 -7.46 0.65 -57.95
CA LEU A 1166 -7.82 1.61 -56.92
C LEU A 1166 -7.91 3.00 -57.54
N LYS A 1167 -9.00 3.73 -57.25
CA LYS A 1167 -9.20 5.09 -57.75
C LYS A 1167 -8.52 6.11 -56.85
N LEU A 1168 -7.89 7.11 -57.47
CA LEU A 1168 -7.30 8.26 -56.76
C LEU A 1168 -8.35 8.96 -55.87
N GLY A 1169 -7.94 9.45 -54.71
CA GLY A 1169 -8.81 10.20 -53.81
C GLY A 1169 -9.47 11.40 -54.51
N SER A 1170 -10.76 11.65 -54.22
CA SER A 1170 -11.55 12.69 -54.88
C SER A 1170 -10.95 14.09 -54.76
N GLN A 1171 -10.22 14.37 -53.68
CA GLN A 1171 -9.56 15.65 -53.45
C GLN A 1171 -8.38 15.90 -54.41
N ILE A 1172 -7.53 14.90 -54.66
CA ILE A 1172 -6.39 15.06 -55.58
C ILE A 1172 -6.87 15.22 -57.02
N GLN A 1173 -7.94 14.51 -57.39
CA GLN A 1173 -8.58 14.67 -58.70
C GLN A 1173 -9.12 16.10 -58.88
N GLN A 1174 -9.72 16.69 -57.83
CA GLN A 1174 -10.15 18.09 -57.84
C GLN A 1174 -8.97 19.07 -57.96
N VAL A 1175 -7.82 18.79 -57.32
CA VAL A 1175 -6.59 19.59 -57.48
C VAL A 1175 -6.13 19.62 -58.94
N ALA A 1176 -6.08 18.48 -59.62
CA ALA A 1176 -5.66 18.42 -61.03
C ALA A 1176 -6.56 19.28 -61.94
N ILE A 1177 -7.89 19.22 -61.73
CA ILE A 1177 -8.86 20.01 -62.48
C ILE A 1177 -8.64 21.52 -62.26
N LEU A 1178 -8.42 21.94 -61.02
CA LEU A 1178 -8.22 23.35 -60.66
C LEU A 1178 -6.87 23.92 -61.11
N LEU A 1179 -5.81 23.11 -61.12
CA LEU A 1179 -4.50 23.51 -61.64
C LEU A 1179 -4.51 23.73 -63.15
N ARG A 1180 -5.34 22.97 -63.90
CA ARG A 1180 -5.46 23.08 -65.37
C ARG A 1180 -6.38 24.21 -65.83
N ALA A 1181 -7.26 24.70 -64.95
CA ALA A 1181 -8.22 25.75 -65.27
C ALA A 1181 -7.53 27.07 -65.70
N SER A 1182 -8.04 27.73 -66.74
CA SER A 1182 -7.62 29.10 -67.07
C SER A 1182 -8.18 30.10 -66.05
N PRO A 1183 -7.52 31.25 -65.80
CA PRO A 1183 -8.01 32.25 -64.85
C PRO A 1183 -9.47 32.66 -65.06
N GLU A 1184 -9.92 32.74 -66.31
CA GLU A 1184 -11.31 33.07 -66.70
C GLU A 1184 -12.32 31.96 -66.39
N LYS A 1185 -11.91 30.68 -66.44
CA LYS A 1185 -12.78 29.52 -66.20
C LYS A 1185 -12.68 28.98 -64.77
N TYR A 1186 -11.72 29.48 -63.98
CA TYR A 1186 -11.40 28.99 -62.64
C TYR A 1186 -12.61 29.03 -61.70
N LEU A 1187 -13.35 30.15 -61.68
CA LEU A 1187 -14.55 30.30 -60.84
C LEU A 1187 -15.65 29.28 -61.20
N SER A 1188 -15.87 29.04 -62.50
CA SER A 1188 -16.87 28.07 -62.97
C SER A 1188 -16.51 26.61 -62.66
N LEU A 1189 -15.22 26.26 -62.75
CA LEU A 1189 -14.71 24.91 -62.47
C LEU A 1189 -14.49 24.64 -60.97
N SER A 1190 -14.42 25.70 -60.15
CA SER A 1190 -14.35 25.61 -58.69
C SER A 1190 -15.71 25.38 -58.01
N ALA A 1191 -16.82 25.49 -58.74
CA ALA A 1191 -18.16 25.26 -58.23
C ALA A 1191 -18.37 23.77 -57.91
N GLY A 1192 -18.20 23.39 -56.65
CA GLY A 1192 -18.34 22.01 -56.16
C GLY A 1192 -17.06 21.38 -55.57
N CYS A 1193 -15.93 22.10 -55.58
CA CYS A 1193 -14.69 21.68 -54.93
C CYS A 1193 -14.61 22.17 -53.47
N ASP A 1194 -13.76 21.54 -52.65
CA ASP A 1194 -13.54 21.95 -51.26
C ASP A 1194 -13.07 23.42 -51.18
N PRO A 1195 -13.76 24.32 -50.42
CA PRO A 1195 -13.42 25.73 -50.31
C PRO A 1195 -11.96 26.00 -49.92
N LYS A 1196 -11.40 25.17 -49.02
CA LYS A 1196 -10.01 25.33 -48.57
C LYS A 1196 -9.04 25.13 -49.73
N LEU A 1197 -9.26 24.08 -50.51
CA LEU A 1197 -8.45 23.71 -51.67
C LEU A 1197 -8.55 24.74 -52.81
N VAL A 1198 -9.74 25.32 -53.01
CA VAL A 1198 -9.93 26.42 -53.97
C VAL A 1198 -9.15 27.68 -53.54
N THR A 1199 -9.19 28.04 -52.25
CA THR A 1199 -8.47 29.22 -51.77
C THR A 1199 -6.96 29.07 -51.83
N THR A 1200 -6.41 27.91 -51.46
CA THR A 1200 -4.96 27.65 -51.51
C THR A 1200 -4.44 27.64 -52.93
N ILE A 1201 -5.11 26.94 -53.87
CA ILE A 1201 -4.67 26.90 -55.27
C ILE A 1201 -4.78 28.29 -55.93
N ARG A 1202 -5.80 29.07 -55.56
CA ARG A 1202 -5.96 30.45 -56.04
C ARG A 1202 -4.82 31.36 -55.55
N GLN A 1203 -4.40 31.22 -54.30
CA GLN A 1203 -3.23 31.92 -53.74
C GLN A 1203 -1.93 31.45 -54.39
N MET A 1204 -1.72 30.13 -54.54
CA MET A 1204 -0.54 29.56 -55.19
C MET A 1204 -0.36 30.08 -56.63
N ARG A 1205 -1.44 30.23 -57.39
CA ARG A 1205 -1.40 30.69 -58.80
C ARG A 1205 -1.51 32.21 -58.99
N ASN A 1206 -1.59 33.00 -57.91
CA ASN A 1206 -1.78 34.46 -57.96
C ASN A 1206 -2.95 34.88 -58.88
N ILE A 1207 -4.09 34.19 -58.81
CA ILE A 1207 -5.27 34.54 -59.62
C ILE A 1207 -5.99 35.72 -58.96
N ILE A 1208 -5.68 36.92 -59.43
CA ILE A 1208 -6.37 38.17 -59.05
C ILE A 1208 -7.81 38.06 -59.55
N SER A 1209 -8.80 38.17 -58.66
CA SER A 1209 -10.17 38.39 -59.14
C SER A 1209 -10.23 39.78 -59.73
N SER A 1210 -10.44 39.88 -61.04
CA SER A 1210 -11.23 40.99 -61.54
C SER A 1210 -12.62 40.86 -60.92
N GLU A 1211 -13.06 41.89 -60.20
CA GLU A 1211 -14.44 42.03 -59.73
C GLU A 1211 -15.47 41.78 -60.83
#